data_AF-A0A936LCU1-F1
#
_entry.id   AF-A0A936LCU1-F1
#
_cell.length_a   1.000
_cell.length_b   1.000
_cell.length_c   1.000
_cell.angle_alpha   90.00
_cell.angle_beta   90.00
_cell.angle_gamma   90.00
#
_symmetry.space_group_name_H-M   'P 1'
#
loop_
_entity.id
_entity.type
_entity.pdbx_description
1 polymer ?
#
loop_
_entity_poly.entity_id
_entity_poly.type
_entity_poly.pdbx_seq_one_letter_code
_entity_poly.pdbx_strand_id
1 'polypeptide(L)'
;MLRIKDSQVRDIIIKRGLSEAEIAALVRAWWSEEGPLVEKLAEISRDLGTTQSATRNFFRILGTEDVPSGKLLDALADIAERHKALLQRLAVLNPEDEAARERVLAARSAIGRGDYDRADQFLAEAEALELGAIHQAEELERQARDAASRRRHSAAEILAERGELALAQRGYLQAAEHFEKASEVIGASLRVARVNYLNRCAGALRRHGVEKDGTALQDSIAILRRALSEVSREQLPQDWAMTQNNLGIALAEQGTRTRGGYRAALEVRTREHLPQQWAATQNNLGAALAEQGTRTGGGEGAALLAEAVTAYRAALEVRTREQLPQDWAMTQNNLGAALRNQGTRTGGGDGAALLAEAVTAYRAALEVRTREQLPQDWAMTQNNLGIALAEQGTRTGGAEGAALLADAVTAYRAALEVYTREQLPQDWAMTQNNLGIALRNQGTRTGGAEGAALLAEAVTAYRAALEVRTREQLPQQWAMTQNNLGAALAEQGTRTGGAEGAALLAEAVTAYRAALEVRTREQLPQDWAMTQNNLGIALAEQGTRTGGAEGAALLAEAVTAYRAALEVRTREQLPQDWAMTQNNLGNALVILGEHDKDVERVKEGRRLVNAVFDFLMQTGQEQYRLHFDERIREIDGIIAGVESLDRGG
;
A
#
# COMPACT_ATOMS: atom_id res chain seq x y z
N MET A 1 7.16 23.80 -62.54
CA MET A 1 6.51 25.00 -63.14
C MET A 1 7.41 25.57 -64.24
N LEU A 2 7.34 24.97 -65.44
CA LEU A 2 7.84 25.58 -66.67
C LEU A 2 6.59 26.09 -67.39
N ARG A 3 6.45 27.43 -67.50
CA ARG A 3 5.51 28.07 -68.43
C ARG A 3 5.95 27.68 -69.85
N ILE A 4 5.38 26.60 -70.38
CA ILE A 4 5.49 26.26 -71.80
C ILE A 4 4.53 27.20 -72.53
N LYS A 5 5.11 28.26 -73.08
CA LYS A 5 4.66 29.06 -74.23
C LYS A 5 3.15 29.06 -74.55
N ASP A 6 2.47 30.14 -74.18
CA ASP A 6 1.20 30.68 -74.74
C ASP A 6 1.17 30.82 -76.28
N SER A 7 2.17 30.28 -77.00
CA SER A 7 2.44 30.59 -78.40
C SER A 7 2.19 29.40 -79.33
N GLN A 8 2.38 28.13 -78.97
CA GLN A 8 2.36 27.09 -80.01
C GLN A 8 0.97 26.80 -80.60
N VAL A 9 -0.06 26.59 -79.78
CA VAL A 9 -1.41 26.29 -80.29
C VAL A 9 -2.04 27.53 -80.92
N ARG A 10 -1.89 28.68 -80.26
CA ARG A 10 -2.32 29.98 -80.77
C ARG A 10 -1.65 30.34 -82.11
N ASP A 11 -0.34 30.20 -82.22
CA ASP A 11 0.41 30.47 -83.47
C ASP A 11 0.01 29.50 -84.59
N ILE A 12 -0.36 28.25 -84.26
CA ILE A 12 -0.87 27.27 -85.24
C ILE A 12 -2.22 27.71 -85.79
N ILE A 13 -3.16 28.13 -84.93
CA ILE A 13 -4.49 28.62 -85.34
C ILE A 13 -4.35 29.90 -86.20
N ILE A 14 -3.49 30.84 -85.79
CA ILE A 14 -3.24 32.11 -86.51
C ILE A 14 -2.56 31.86 -87.87
N LYS A 15 -1.52 31.02 -87.95
CA LYS A 15 -0.79 30.74 -89.21
C LYS A 15 -1.63 30.09 -90.30
N ARG A 16 -2.78 29.51 -89.95
CA ARG A 16 -3.73 28.88 -90.88
C ARG A 16 -4.87 29.79 -91.32
N GLY A 17 -4.93 31.02 -90.81
CA GLY A 17 -5.87 32.04 -91.26
C GLY A 17 -7.25 31.98 -90.62
N LEU A 18 -7.44 31.23 -89.52
CA LEU A 18 -8.68 31.26 -88.73
C LEU A 18 -8.81 32.60 -88.01
N SER A 19 -9.73 33.45 -88.47
CA SER A 19 -10.04 34.73 -87.84
C SER A 19 -11.02 34.57 -86.66
N GLU A 20 -11.03 35.54 -85.74
CA GLU A 20 -12.04 35.62 -84.66
C GLU A 20 -13.48 35.54 -85.20
N ALA A 21 -13.73 36.10 -86.37
CA ALA A 21 -15.04 36.04 -87.04
C ALA A 21 -15.42 34.61 -87.48
N GLU A 22 -14.44 33.84 -87.96
CA GLU A 22 -14.63 32.43 -88.32
C GLU A 22 -14.80 31.56 -87.07
N ILE A 23 -14.03 31.78 -86.00
CA ILE A 23 -14.21 31.07 -84.73
C ILE A 23 -15.60 31.35 -84.15
N ALA A 24 -16.06 32.61 -84.16
CA ALA A 24 -17.39 32.97 -83.71
C ALA A 24 -18.51 32.32 -84.55
N ALA A 25 -18.30 32.17 -85.87
CA ALA A 25 -19.23 31.44 -86.73
C ALA A 25 -19.27 29.94 -86.40
N LEU A 26 -18.11 29.35 -86.10
CA LEU A 26 -18.00 27.95 -85.69
C LEU A 26 -18.63 27.70 -84.31
N VAL A 27 -18.45 28.61 -83.36
CA VAL A 27 -19.13 28.56 -82.05
C VAL A 27 -20.65 28.63 -82.23
N ARG A 28 -21.19 29.50 -83.09
CA ARG A 28 -22.64 29.54 -83.36
C ARG A 28 -23.18 28.33 -84.14
N ALA A 29 -22.32 27.43 -84.60
CA ALA A 29 -22.73 26.27 -85.40
C ALA A 29 -22.30 24.94 -84.76
N TRP A 30 -21.87 24.94 -83.50
CA TRP A 30 -21.29 23.75 -82.84
C TRP A 30 -22.26 22.56 -82.79
N TRP A 31 -23.57 22.82 -82.77
CA TRP A 31 -24.65 21.83 -82.75
C TRP A 31 -25.05 21.32 -84.14
N SER A 32 -24.56 21.93 -85.21
CA SER A 32 -24.95 21.60 -86.58
C SER A 32 -24.22 20.34 -87.06
N GLU A 33 -24.98 19.34 -87.51
CA GLU A 33 -24.44 18.11 -88.12
C GLU A 33 -24.18 18.26 -89.63
N GLU A 34 -24.55 19.40 -90.20
CA GLU A 34 -24.33 19.76 -91.61
C GLU A 34 -23.75 21.20 -91.72
N GLY A 35 -22.97 21.48 -92.76
CA GLY A 35 -22.46 22.83 -93.05
C GLY A 35 -20.97 23.08 -92.72
N PRO A 36 -20.51 24.35 -92.75
CA PRO A 36 -19.08 24.72 -92.81
C PRO A 36 -18.22 24.22 -91.65
N LEU A 37 -18.84 23.96 -90.49
CA LEU A 37 -18.18 23.42 -89.31
C LEU A 37 -17.72 21.98 -89.53
N VAL A 38 -18.53 21.15 -90.21
CA VAL A 38 -18.20 19.74 -90.47
C VAL A 38 -17.03 19.62 -91.45
N GLU A 39 -17.02 20.45 -92.49
CA GLU A 39 -15.95 20.49 -93.49
C GLU A 39 -14.61 20.94 -92.89
N LYS A 40 -14.62 21.95 -92.01
CA LYS A 40 -13.40 22.47 -91.36
C LYS A 40 -12.97 21.73 -90.09
N LEU A 41 -13.86 20.95 -89.44
CA LEU A 41 -13.56 20.23 -88.19
C LEU A 41 -12.39 19.24 -88.33
N ALA A 42 -12.30 18.55 -89.47
CA ALA A 42 -11.22 17.61 -89.75
C ALA A 42 -9.84 18.29 -89.82
N GLU A 43 -9.80 19.53 -90.30
CA GLU A 43 -8.57 20.33 -90.40
C GLU A 43 -8.19 20.93 -89.04
N ILE A 44 -9.17 21.55 -88.36
CA ILE A 44 -8.95 22.17 -87.05
C ILE A 44 -8.54 21.13 -86.01
N SER A 45 -9.20 19.96 -85.99
CA SER A 45 -8.82 18.88 -85.07
C SER A 45 -7.41 18.33 -85.34
N ARG A 46 -7.00 18.22 -86.61
CA ARG A 46 -5.63 17.82 -86.98
C ARG A 46 -4.60 18.83 -86.51
N ASP A 47 -4.86 20.12 -86.73
CA ASP A 47 -3.96 21.21 -86.34
C ASP A 47 -3.87 21.35 -84.82
N LEU A 48 -5.00 21.19 -84.12
CA LEU A 48 -5.04 21.12 -82.67
C LEU A 48 -4.50 19.79 -82.13
N GLY A 49 -4.24 18.77 -82.94
CA GLY A 49 -3.80 17.45 -82.47
C GLY A 49 -4.81 16.77 -81.54
N THR A 50 -6.09 16.95 -81.81
CA THR A 50 -7.23 16.41 -81.05
C THR A 50 -8.17 15.63 -81.96
N THR A 51 -9.15 14.92 -81.42
CA THR A 51 -10.18 14.27 -82.24
C THR A 51 -11.20 15.31 -82.72
N GLN A 52 -11.92 15.03 -83.82
CA GLN A 52 -12.99 15.90 -84.29
C GLN A 52 -14.09 16.10 -83.24
N SER A 53 -14.41 15.05 -82.48
CA SER A 53 -15.37 15.10 -81.38
C SER A 53 -14.89 15.99 -80.23
N ALA A 54 -13.61 15.91 -79.85
CA ALA A 54 -13.02 16.81 -78.87
C ALA A 54 -13.04 18.27 -79.34
N THR A 55 -12.63 18.53 -80.58
CA THR A 55 -12.65 19.87 -81.16
C THR A 55 -14.05 20.45 -81.24
N ARG A 56 -15.06 19.64 -81.61
CA ARG A 56 -16.48 20.04 -81.56
C ARG A 56 -16.92 20.40 -80.13
N ASN A 57 -16.51 19.60 -79.15
CA ASN A 57 -16.78 19.90 -77.74
C ASN A 57 -16.11 21.21 -77.28
N PHE A 58 -14.94 21.57 -77.80
CA PHE A 58 -14.32 22.87 -77.47
C PHE A 58 -15.20 24.03 -77.94
N PHE A 59 -15.73 23.96 -79.16
CA PHE A 59 -16.66 24.97 -79.66
C PHE A 59 -17.99 24.98 -78.89
N ARG A 60 -18.48 23.82 -78.44
CA ARG A 60 -19.63 23.74 -77.53
C ARG A 60 -19.37 24.51 -76.24
N ILE A 61 -18.23 24.24 -75.57
CA ILE A 61 -17.85 24.92 -74.32
C ILE A 61 -17.79 26.43 -74.53
N LEU A 62 -17.15 26.89 -75.60
CA LEU A 62 -17.08 28.32 -75.95
C LEU A 62 -18.44 28.94 -76.27
N GLY A 63 -19.41 28.15 -76.74
CA GLY A 63 -20.78 28.61 -77.03
C GLY A 63 -21.69 28.63 -75.80
N THR A 64 -21.34 27.89 -74.76
CA THR A 64 -22.03 27.90 -73.46
C THR A 64 -21.44 28.91 -72.48
N GLU A 65 -20.20 29.34 -72.71
CA GLU A 65 -19.50 30.39 -71.94
C GLU A 65 -19.72 31.76 -72.60
N ASP A 66 -19.98 32.82 -71.84
CA ASP A 66 -20.11 34.20 -72.36
C ASP A 66 -18.72 34.81 -72.68
N VAL A 67 -18.00 34.19 -73.61
CA VAL A 67 -16.64 34.60 -73.99
C VAL A 67 -16.73 35.80 -74.95
N PRO A 68 -16.10 36.95 -74.62
CA PRO A 68 -16.09 38.11 -75.50
C PRO A 68 -15.53 37.78 -76.90
N SER A 69 -16.15 38.33 -77.95
CA SER A 69 -15.82 38.01 -79.35
C SER A 69 -14.39 38.32 -79.80
N GLY A 70 -13.63 39.11 -79.04
CA GLY A 70 -12.20 39.36 -79.27
C GLY A 70 -11.25 38.47 -78.46
N LYS A 71 -11.79 37.45 -77.78
CA LYS A 71 -11.05 36.50 -76.94
C LYS A 71 -11.35 35.03 -77.28
N LEU A 72 -12.17 34.75 -78.31
CA LEU A 72 -12.56 33.36 -78.62
C LEU A 72 -11.35 32.55 -79.11
N LEU A 73 -10.42 33.20 -79.81
CA LEU A 73 -9.15 32.58 -80.20
C LEU A 73 -8.33 32.11 -78.99
N ASP A 74 -8.15 32.99 -78.00
CA ASP A 74 -7.36 32.71 -76.81
C ASP A 74 -8.03 31.66 -75.93
N ALA A 75 -9.37 31.71 -75.81
CA ALA A 75 -10.14 30.72 -75.08
C ALA A 75 -10.12 29.33 -75.75
N LEU A 76 -10.20 29.27 -77.10
CA LEU A 76 -10.06 28.01 -77.84
C LEU A 76 -8.68 27.40 -77.65
N ALA A 77 -7.62 28.22 -77.69
CA ALA A 77 -6.26 27.79 -77.45
C ALA A 77 -6.10 27.23 -76.02
N ASP A 78 -6.61 27.93 -75.00
CA ASP A 78 -6.57 27.50 -73.60
C ASP A 78 -7.31 26.17 -73.39
N ILE A 79 -8.51 25.99 -73.97
CA ILE A 79 -9.25 24.72 -73.90
C ILE A 79 -8.45 23.57 -74.54
N ALA A 80 -7.88 23.80 -75.72
CA ALA A 80 -7.10 22.78 -76.43
C ALA A 80 -5.80 22.41 -75.68
N GLU A 81 -5.13 23.39 -75.09
CA GLU A 81 -3.94 23.18 -74.27
C GLU A 81 -4.27 22.42 -72.97
N ARG A 82 -5.34 22.82 -72.27
CA ARG A 82 -5.81 22.11 -71.06
C ARG A 82 -6.23 20.69 -71.37
N HIS A 83 -6.90 20.46 -72.49
CA HIS A 83 -7.27 19.13 -72.94
C HIS A 83 -6.05 18.22 -73.13
N LYS A 84 -5.03 18.70 -73.86
CA LYS A 84 -3.77 17.97 -74.04
C LYS A 84 -3.06 17.72 -72.71
N ALA A 85 -2.96 18.74 -71.87
CA ALA A 85 -2.34 18.63 -70.56
C ALA A 85 -3.08 17.62 -69.66
N LEU A 86 -4.41 17.55 -69.74
CA LEU A 86 -5.21 16.57 -69.02
C LEU A 86 -4.96 15.14 -69.50
N LEU A 87 -4.93 14.92 -70.83
CA LEU A 87 -4.58 13.61 -71.40
C LEU A 87 -3.16 13.15 -71.04
N GLN A 88 -2.20 14.07 -70.99
CA GLN A 88 -0.82 13.79 -70.58
C GLN A 88 -0.73 13.44 -69.10
N ARG A 89 -1.42 14.19 -68.23
CA ARG A 89 -1.46 13.90 -66.79
C ARG A 89 -2.13 12.55 -66.49
N LEU A 90 -3.25 12.25 -67.14
CA LEU A 90 -3.93 10.96 -66.96
C LEU A 90 -3.17 9.78 -67.59
N ALA A 91 -2.32 10.01 -68.60
CA ALA A 91 -1.51 8.95 -69.18
C ALA A 91 -0.44 8.40 -68.23
N VAL A 92 0.00 9.23 -67.26
CA VAL A 92 1.00 8.83 -66.25
C VAL A 92 0.38 8.55 -64.88
N LEU A 93 -0.91 8.82 -64.71
CA LEU A 93 -1.64 8.51 -63.47
C LEU A 93 -1.88 7.00 -63.42
N ASN A 94 -1.29 6.35 -62.42
CA ASN A 94 -1.34 4.90 -62.26
C ASN A 94 -1.78 4.58 -60.81
N PRO A 95 -3.10 4.62 -60.52
CA PRO A 95 -3.65 4.20 -59.23
C PRO A 95 -3.20 2.78 -58.86
N GLU A 96 -3.15 2.44 -57.57
CA GLU A 96 -2.75 1.08 -57.16
C GLU A 96 -3.88 0.08 -57.43
N ASP A 97 -5.13 0.49 -57.16
CA ASP A 97 -6.30 -0.33 -57.41
C ASP A 97 -6.47 -0.58 -58.92
N GLU A 98 -6.65 -1.85 -59.29
CA GLU A 98 -6.78 -2.27 -60.68
C GLU A 98 -8.05 -1.71 -61.33
N ALA A 99 -9.17 -1.68 -60.61
CA ALA A 99 -10.41 -1.11 -61.10
C ALA A 99 -10.30 0.42 -61.21
N ALA A 100 -9.61 1.10 -60.29
CA ALA A 100 -9.35 2.54 -60.39
C ALA A 100 -8.48 2.87 -61.61
N ARG A 101 -7.46 2.06 -61.91
CA ARG A 101 -6.68 2.16 -63.17
C ARG A 101 -7.55 2.03 -64.41
N GLU A 102 -8.46 1.06 -64.44
CA GLU A 102 -9.41 0.91 -65.53
C GLU A 102 -10.31 2.14 -65.70
N ARG A 103 -10.79 2.74 -64.60
CA ARG A 103 -11.59 3.97 -64.63
C ARG A 103 -10.77 5.17 -65.13
N VAL A 104 -9.50 5.32 -64.73
CA VAL A 104 -8.61 6.37 -65.26
C VAL A 104 -8.37 6.21 -66.77
N LEU A 105 -8.20 4.97 -67.26
CA LEU A 105 -8.11 4.69 -68.70
C LEU A 105 -9.41 5.04 -69.43
N ALA A 106 -10.57 4.71 -68.84
CA ALA A 106 -11.88 5.06 -69.38
C ALA A 106 -12.09 6.59 -69.42
N ALA A 107 -11.69 7.31 -68.37
CA ALA A 107 -11.71 8.76 -68.31
C ALA A 107 -10.83 9.39 -69.40
N ARG A 108 -9.60 8.90 -69.58
CA ARG A 108 -8.69 9.34 -70.63
C ARG A 108 -9.28 9.11 -72.03
N SER A 109 -9.93 7.97 -72.25
CA SER A 109 -10.63 7.65 -73.49
C SER A 109 -11.82 8.59 -73.75
N ALA A 110 -12.60 8.90 -72.71
CA ALA A 110 -13.72 9.85 -72.77
C ALA A 110 -13.25 11.28 -73.06
N ILE A 111 -12.19 11.76 -72.38
CA ILE A 111 -11.54 13.04 -72.67
C ILE A 111 -11.06 13.07 -74.11
N GLY A 112 -10.41 12.00 -74.61
CA GLY A 112 -9.97 11.90 -75.99
C GLY A 112 -11.09 12.09 -77.02
N ARG A 113 -12.34 11.74 -76.67
CA ARG A 113 -13.55 11.99 -77.48
C ARG A 113 -14.23 13.33 -77.20
N GLY A 114 -13.79 14.09 -76.21
CA GLY A 114 -14.43 15.34 -75.78
C GLY A 114 -15.60 15.17 -74.82
N ASP A 115 -15.81 13.98 -74.26
CA ASP A 115 -16.90 13.70 -73.33
C ASP A 115 -16.42 13.93 -71.88
N TYR A 116 -16.51 15.19 -71.44
CA TYR A 116 -15.96 15.61 -70.15
C TYR A 116 -16.82 15.20 -68.96
N ASP A 117 -18.15 15.17 -69.12
CA ASP A 117 -19.06 14.75 -68.04
C ASP A 117 -18.85 13.27 -67.71
N ARG A 118 -18.70 12.42 -68.74
CA ARG A 118 -18.42 11.00 -68.53
C ARG A 118 -17.01 10.78 -68.00
N ALA A 119 -16.05 11.60 -68.41
CA ALA A 119 -14.69 11.53 -67.86
C ALA A 119 -14.64 11.87 -66.38
N ASP A 120 -15.37 12.91 -65.94
CA ASP A 120 -15.48 13.30 -64.54
C ASP A 120 -16.10 12.18 -63.70
N GLN A 121 -17.18 11.56 -64.18
CA GLN A 121 -17.79 10.39 -63.52
C GLN A 121 -16.79 9.25 -63.34
N PHE A 122 -16.01 8.91 -64.37
CA PHE A 122 -14.99 7.87 -64.27
C PHE A 122 -13.88 8.26 -63.28
N LEU A 123 -13.48 9.54 -63.22
CA LEU A 123 -12.49 10.01 -62.24
C LEU A 123 -13.03 9.97 -60.82
N ALA A 124 -14.30 10.34 -60.59
CA ALA A 124 -14.96 10.24 -59.30
C ALA A 124 -15.09 8.79 -58.82
N GLU A 125 -15.38 7.86 -59.74
CA GLU A 125 -15.38 6.42 -59.45
C GLU A 125 -13.98 5.92 -59.09
N ALA A 126 -12.94 6.36 -59.82
CA ALA A 126 -11.55 6.02 -59.51
C ALA A 126 -11.13 6.56 -58.13
N GLU A 127 -11.50 7.80 -57.81
CA GLU A 127 -11.25 8.43 -56.50
C GLU A 127 -11.93 7.66 -55.37
N ALA A 128 -13.21 7.31 -55.53
CA ALA A 128 -13.96 6.56 -54.52
C ALA A 128 -13.35 5.18 -54.23
N LEU A 129 -12.83 4.50 -55.27
CA LEU A 129 -12.14 3.23 -55.13
C LEU A 129 -10.85 3.37 -54.30
N GLU A 130 -10.01 4.34 -54.61
CA GLU A 130 -8.75 4.60 -53.88
C GLU A 130 -9.00 5.02 -52.43
N LEU A 131 -9.97 5.91 -52.17
CA LEU A 131 -10.36 6.30 -50.81
C LEU A 131 -10.93 5.12 -50.01
N GLY A 132 -11.72 4.25 -50.65
CA GLY A 132 -12.22 3.03 -50.06
C GLY A 132 -11.10 2.05 -49.68
N ALA A 133 -10.09 1.91 -50.55
CA ALA A 133 -8.92 1.08 -50.30
C ALA A 133 -8.09 1.59 -49.10
N ILE A 134 -7.93 2.91 -48.98
CA ILE A 134 -7.25 3.54 -47.82
C ILE A 134 -7.95 3.18 -46.51
N HIS A 135 -9.28 3.37 -46.42
CA HIS A 135 -10.02 3.04 -45.20
C HIS A 135 -9.94 1.55 -44.84
N GLN A 136 -9.98 0.66 -45.83
CA GLN A 136 -9.81 -0.77 -45.59
C GLN A 136 -8.40 -1.10 -45.08
N ALA A 137 -7.37 -0.47 -45.63
CA ALA A 137 -5.99 -0.64 -45.17
C ALA A 137 -5.80 -0.15 -43.72
N GLU A 138 -6.36 1.01 -43.37
CA GLU A 138 -6.32 1.56 -42.01
C GLU A 138 -7.08 0.68 -41.01
N GLU A 139 -8.23 0.12 -41.41
CA GLU A 139 -9.00 -0.81 -40.59
C GLU A 139 -8.21 -2.10 -40.32
N LEU A 140 -7.61 -2.69 -41.36
CA LEU A 140 -6.77 -3.88 -41.23
C LEU A 140 -5.55 -3.61 -40.34
N GLU A 141 -4.93 -2.44 -40.47
CA GLU A 141 -3.82 -2.03 -39.61
C GLU A 141 -4.27 -1.92 -38.14
N ARG A 142 -5.41 -1.28 -37.87
CA ARG A 142 -5.98 -1.18 -36.52
C ARG A 142 -6.27 -2.56 -35.93
N GLN A 143 -6.93 -3.43 -36.69
CA GLN A 143 -7.23 -4.81 -36.26
C GLN A 143 -5.96 -5.60 -35.95
N ALA A 144 -4.93 -5.45 -36.79
CA ALA A 144 -3.63 -6.08 -36.56
C ALA A 144 -2.94 -5.54 -35.29
N ARG A 145 -2.98 -4.22 -35.04
CA ARG A 145 -2.44 -3.61 -33.82
C ARG A 145 -3.17 -4.09 -32.56
N ASP A 146 -4.50 -4.19 -32.60
CA ASP A 146 -5.31 -4.68 -31.48
C ASP A 146 -5.05 -6.16 -31.21
N ALA A 147 -4.98 -6.99 -32.26
CA ALA A 147 -4.65 -8.39 -32.14
C ALA A 147 -3.23 -8.59 -31.57
N ALA A 148 -2.26 -7.79 -32.00
CA ALA A 148 -0.90 -7.80 -31.44
C ALA A 148 -0.91 -7.39 -29.96
N SER A 149 -1.66 -6.36 -29.58
CA SER A 149 -1.79 -5.91 -28.18
C SER A 149 -2.42 -6.99 -27.28
N ARG A 150 -3.48 -7.68 -27.73
CA ARG A 150 -4.06 -8.82 -26.99
C ARG A 150 -3.06 -9.96 -26.81
N ARG A 151 -2.30 -10.30 -27.86
CA ARG A 151 -1.27 -11.35 -27.78
C ARG A 151 -0.13 -10.98 -26.83
N ARG A 152 0.31 -9.71 -26.84
CA ARG A 152 1.31 -9.20 -25.86
C ARG A 152 0.81 -9.33 -24.43
N HIS A 153 -0.45 -8.93 -24.18
CA HIS A 153 -1.04 -9.04 -22.84
C HIS A 153 -1.05 -10.48 -22.34
N SER A 154 -1.60 -11.40 -23.13
CA SER A 154 -1.65 -12.83 -22.79
C SER A 154 -0.25 -13.44 -22.61
N ALA A 155 0.72 -13.07 -23.46
CA ALA A 155 2.09 -13.56 -23.34
C ALA A 155 2.77 -13.10 -22.03
N ALA A 156 2.51 -11.87 -21.59
CA ALA A 156 3.04 -11.38 -20.33
C ALA A 156 2.37 -11.99 -19.11
N GLU A 157 1.06 -12.27 -19.15
CA GLU A 157 0.38 -13.02 -18.09
C GLU A 157 0.98 -14.43 -17.95
N ILE A 158 1.21 -15.13 -19.07
CA ILE A 158 1.87 -16.44 -19.06
C ILE A 158 3.29 -16.34 -18.46
N LEU A 159 4.04 -15.30 -18.81
CA LEU A 159 5.36 -15.06 -18.20
C LEU A 159 5.25 -14.78 -16.71
N ALA A 160 4.25 -14.02 -16.26
CA ALA A 160 4.00 -13.77 -14.85
C ALA A 160 3.67 -15.05 -14.08
N GLU A 161 2.80 -15.91 -14.61
CA GLU A 161 2.49 -17.22 -14.01
C GLU A 161 3.73 -18.13 -13.91
N ARG A 162 4.61 -18.10 -14.92
CA ARG A 162 5.91 -18.77 -14.82
C ARG A 162 6.80 -18.17 -13.74
N GLY A 163 6.74 -16.86 -13.53
CA GLY A 163 7.41 -16.17 -12.44
C GLY A 163 6.88 -16.61 -11.07
N GLU A 164 5.56 -16.68 -10.90
CA GLU A 164 4.93 -17.17 -9.66
C GLU A 164 5.27 -18.64 -9.37
N LEU A 165 5.28 -19.50 -10.41
CA LEU A 165 5.73 -20.88 -10.29
C LEU A 165 7.20 -20.97 -9.82
N ALA A 166 8.08 -20.14 -10.39
CA ALA A 166 9.47 -20.06 -9.97
C ALA A 166 9.60 -19.57 -8.52
N LEU A 167 8.78 -18.60 -8.08
CA LEU A 167 8.73 -18.18 -6.68
C LEU A 167 8.30 -19.32 -5.75
N ALA A 168 7.29 -20.10 -6.13
CA ALA A 168 6.83 -21.26 -5.36
C ALA A 168 7.93 -22.33 -5.21
N GLN A 169 8.81 -22.45 -6.21
CA GLN A 169 9.99 -23.32 -6.18
C GLN A 169 11.24 -22.65 -5.56
N ARG A 170 11.12 -21.44 -5.01
CA ARG A 170 12.20 -20.60 -4.46
C ARG A 170 13.31 -20.25 -5.47
N GLY A 171 13.00 -20.29 -6.76
CA GLY A 171 13.86 -19.87 -7.87
C GLY A 171 13.78 -18.36 -8.11
N TYR A 172 14.25 -17.54 -7.15
CA TYR A 172 14.03 -16.09 -7.17
C TYR A 172 14.63 -15.35 -8.39
N LEU A 173 15.81 -15.73 -8.87
CA LEU A 173 16.42 -15.11 -10.06
C LEU A 173 15.65 -15.46 -11.34
N GLN A 174 15.17 -16.71 -11.46
CA GLN A 174 14.31 -17.11 -12.58
C GLN A 174 12.96 -16.39 -12.53
N ALA A 175 12.39 -16.22 -11.33
CA ALA A 175 11.18 -15.42 -11.17
C ALA A 175 11.39 -13.97 -11.61
N ALA A 176 12.49 -13.34 -11.19
CA ALA A 176 12.85 -11.99 -11.58
C ALA A 176 12.97 -11.84 -13.11
N GLU A 177 13.65 -12.77 -13.79
CA GLU A 177 13.73 -12.80 -15.25
C GLU A 177 12.35 -12.91 -15.93
N HIS A 178 11.48 -13.76 -15.40
CA HIS A 178 10.14 -13.95 -15.97
C HIS A 178 9.29 -12.68 -15.85
N PHE A 179 9.33 -12.02 -14.68
CA PHE A 179 8.64 -10.74 -14.50
C PHE A 179 9.24 -9.61 -15.32
N GLU A 180 10.57 -9.57 -15.48
CA GLU A 180 11.21 -8.57 -16.35
C GLU A 180 10.78 -8.75 -17.81
N LYS A 181 10.83 -9.98 -18.34
CA LYS A 181 10.33 -10.31 -19.68
C LYS A 181 8.85 -9.96 -19.85
N ALA A 182 8.02 -10.19 -18.82
CA ALA A 182 6.61 -9.80 -18.85
C ALA A 182 6.45 -8.27 -19.00
N SER A 183 7.29 -7.50 -18.31
CA SER A 183 7.31 -6.02 -18.41
C SER A 183 7.74 -5.53 -19.80
N GLU A 184 8.70 -6.20 -20.43
CA GLU A 184 9.18 -5.88 -21.79
C GLU A 184 8.13 -6.17 -22.85
N VAL A 185 7.44 -7.31 -22.74
CA VAL A 185 6.42 -7.74 -23.71
C VAL A 185 5.19 -6.82 -23.70
N ILE A 186 4.78 -6.30 -22.54
CA ILE A 186 3.67 -5.34 -22.45
C ILE A 186 4.02 -3.99 -23.12
N GLY A 187 5.30 -3.58 -23.02
CA GLY A 187 5.78 -2.31 -23.57
C GLY A 187 5.28 -1.06 -22.82
N ALA A 188 5.64 0.12 -23.33
CA ALA A 188 5.38 1.42 -22.67
C ALA A 188 3.93 1.92 -22.75
N SER A 189 3.08 1.31 -23.60
CA SER A 189 1.69 1.73 -23.80
C SER A 189 0.78 1.38 -22.62
N LEU A 190 1.13 0.35 -21.83
CA LEU A 190 0.36 -0.10 -20.66
C LEU A 190 1.19 0.08 -19.37
N ARG A 191 1.46 1.34 -19.01
CA ARG A 191 2.37 1.71 -17.90
C ARG A 191 2.04 1.03 -16.57
N VAL A 192 0.77 0.96 -16.18
CA VAL A 192 0.33 0.34 -14.92
C VAL A 192 0.72 -1.14 -14.87
N ALA A 193 0.34 -1.91 -15.89
CA ALA A 193 0.66 -3.34 -15.96
C ALA A 193 2.17 -3.57 -15.99
N ARG A 194 2.91 -2.74 -16.74
CA ARG A 194 4.38 -2.80 -16.80
C ARG A 194 5.01 -2.58 -15.42
N VAL A 195 4.58 -1.54 -14.71
CA VAL A 195 5.09 -1.20 -13.37
C VAL A 195 4.75 -2.28 -12.35
N ASN A 196 3.59 -2.93 -12.46
CA ASN A 196 3.25 -4.08 -11.62
C ASN A 196 4.23 -5.25 -11.83
N TYR A 197 4.59 -5.58 -13.07
CA TYR A 197 5.59 -6.60 -13.34
C TYR A 197 6.99 -6.19 -12.85
N LEU A 198 7.38 -4.92 -13.01
CA LEU A 198 8.64 -4.41 -12.45
C LEU A 198 8.68 -4.50 -10.92
N ASN A 199 7.57 -4.21 -10.23
CA ASN A 199 7.47 -4.39 -8.78
C ASN A 199 7.63 -5.85 -8.36
N ARG A 200 7.02 -6.80 -9.10
CA ARG A 200 7.19 -8.25 -8.84
C ARG A 200 8.63 -8.71 -9.11
N CYS A 201 9.26 -8.23 -10.19
CA CYS A 201 10.66 -8.47 -10.50
C CYS A 201 11.57 -8.02 -9.35
N ALA A 202 11.42 -6.77 -8.90
CA ALA A 202 12.15 -6.23 -7.77
C ALA A 202 11.90 -7.03 -6.48
N GLY A 203 10.64 -7.42 -6.21
CA GLY A 203 10.29 -8.24 -5.06
C GLY A 203 11.01 -9.61 -5.05
N ALA A 204 11.18 -10.24 -6.22
CA ALA A 204 11.92 -11.49 -6.35
C ALA A 204 13.43 -11.29 -6.11
N LEU A 205 14.04 -10.28 -6.73
CA LEU A 205 15.45 -9.92 -6.53
C LEU A 205 15.75 -9.57 -5.06
N ARG A 206 14.83 -8.85 -4.42
CA ARG A 206 14.91 -8.48 -3.01
C ARG A 206 14.94 -9.71 -2.10
N ARG A 207 14.02 -10.68 -2.29
CA ARG A 207 14.04 -11.94 -1.52
C ARG A 207 15.32 -12.72 -1.72
N HIS A 208 15.83 -12.81 -2.95
CA HIS A 208 17.14 -13.39 -3.22
C HIS A 208 18.26 -12.66 -2.47
N GLY A 209 18.19 -11.32 -2.51
CA GLY A 209 19.08 -10.38 -1.85
C GLY A 209 19.23 -10.61 -0.34
N VAL A 210 18.09 -10.80 0.32
CA VAL A 210 18.01 -11.05 1.75
C VAL A 210 18.43 -12.47 2.11
N GLU A 211 18.03 -13.47 1.32
CA GLU A 211 18.23 -14.89 1.67
C GLU A 211 19.59 -15.48 1.24
N LYS A 212 20.24 -14.91 0.22
CA LYS A 212 21.41 -15.52 -0.44
C LYS A 212 22.62 -14.60 -0.46
N ASP A 213 22.55 -13.55 -1.28
CA ASP A 213 23.65 -12.60 -1.43
C ASP A 213 23.09 -11.19 -1.61
N GLY A 214 23.64 -10.22 -0.87
CA GLY A 214 23.11 -8.85 -0.84
C GLY A 214 23.35 -8.03 -2.12
N THR A 215 23.93 -8.59 -3.19
CA THR A 215 24.15 -7.88 -4.46
C THR A 215 22.85 -7.69 -5.22
N ALA A 216 21.94 -8.67 -5.18
CA ALA A 216 20.62 -8.61 -5.83
C ALA A 216 19.70 -7.50 -5.24
N LEU A 217 20.00 -6.96 -4.06
CA LEU A 217 19.30 -5.79 -3.51
C LEU A 217 19.56 -4.53 -4.34
N GLN A 218 20.77 -4.38 -4.93
CA GLN A 218 21.09 -3.24 -5.80
C GLN A 218 20.28 -3.29 -7.09
N ASP A 219 20.14 -4.47 -7.68
CA ASP A 219 19.33 -4.69 -8.88
C ASP A 219 17.86 -4.44 -8.59
N SER A 220 17.34 -4.91 -7.44
CA SER A 220 15.99 -4.58 -6.98
C SER A 220 15.75 -3.07 -6.89
N ILE A 221 16.70 -2.31 -6.33
CA ILE A 221 16.58 -0.85 -6.20
C ILE A 221 16.62 -0.17 -7.57
N ALA A 222 17.47 -0.64 -8.48
CA ALA A 222 17.55 -0.12 -9.84
C ALA A 222 16.23 -0.32 -10.60
N ILE A 223 15.63 -1.51 -10.50
CA ILE A 223 14.31 -1.83 -11.10
C ILE A 223 13.21 -0.91 -10.52
N LEU A 224 13.18 -0.69 -9.22
CA LEU A 224 12.17 0.17 -8.57
C LEU A 224 12.33 1.64 -8.94
N ARG A 225 13.55 2.14 -9.09
CA ARG A 225 13.81 3.49 -9.63
C ARG A 225 13.36 3.62 -11.07
N ARG A 226 13.57 2.59 -11.91
CA ARG A 226 13.05 2.54 -13.28
C ARG A 226 11.53 2.60 -13.27
N ALA A 227 10.86 1.80 -12.44
CA ALA A 227 9.40 1.82 -12.30
C ALA A 227 8.87 3.20 -11.89
N LEU A 228 9.50 3.87 -10.92
CA LEU A 228 9.12 5.23 -10.49
C LEU A 228 9.34 6.33 -11.54
N SER A 229 10.13 6.08 -12.57
CA SER A 229 10.24 7.00 -13.71
C SER A 229 9.04 6.88 -14.67
N GLU A 230 8.29 5.78 -14.59
CA GLU A 230 7.14 5.48 -15.47
C GLU A 230 5.78 5.79 -14.82
N VAL A 231 5.73 5.92 -13.48
CA VAL A 231 4.53 6.32 -12.71
C VAL A 231 4.78 7.59 -11.93
N SER A 232 3.84 8.53 -11.98
CA SER A 232 3.87 9.76 -11.19
C SER A 232 2.76 9.75 -10.15
N ARG A 233 2.98 10.50 -9.06
CA ARG A 233 2.00 10.66 -7.99
C ARG A 233 0.70 11.29 -8.49
N GLU A 234 0.79 12.21 -9.44
CA GLU A 234 -0.34 12.97 -9.98
C GLU A 234 -1.24 12.11 -10.88
N GLN A 235 -0.66 11.13 -11.57
CA GLN A 235 -1.39 10.31 -12.53
C GLN A 235 -1.83 8.96 -11.94
N LEU A 236 -1.00 8.35 -11.08
CA LEU A 236 -1.16 6.99 -10.58
C LEU A 236 -0.74 6.90 -9.09
N PRO A 237 -1.48 7.50 -8.16
CA PRO A 237 -1.06 7.66 -6.76
C PRO A 237 -0.89 6.31 -6.03
N GLN A 238 -1.73 5.31 -6.32
CA GLN A 238 -1.65 4.00 -5.67
C GLN A 238 -0.42 3.20 -6.14
N ASP A 239 -0.20 3.10 -7.45
CA ASP A 239 0.96 2.40 -8.02
C ASP A 239 2.27 3.10 -7.65
N TRP A 240 2.27 4.43 -7.64
CA TRP A 240 3.40 5.21 -7.16
C TRP A 240 3.70 4.94 -5.69
N ALA A 241 2.68 4.97 -4.81
CA ALA A 241 2.84 4.70 -3.39
C ALA A 241 3.34 3.27 -3.12
N MET A 242 2.78 2.27 -3.80
CA MET A 242 3.23 0.88 -3.72
C MET A 242 4.70 0.74 -4.17
N THR A 243 5.07 1.36 -5.29
CA THR A 243 6.46 1.30 -5.80
C THR A 243 7.43 2.04 -4.87
N GLN A 244 7.03 3.18 -4.30
CA GLN A 244 7.79 3.89 -3.26
C GLN A 244 7.96 3.05 -1.99
N ASN A 245 6.90 2.38 -1.55
CA ASN A 245 6.94 1.48 -0.39
C ASN A 245 7.92 0.32 -0.63
N ASN A 246 7.82 -0.34 -1.79
CA ASN A 246 8.73 -1.41 -2.18
C ASN A 246 10.20 -0.93 -2.27
N LEU A 247 10.43 0.31 -2.75
CA LEU A 247 11.76 0.93 -2.75
C LEU A 247 12.24 1.19 -1.32
N GLY A 248 11.38 1.68 -0.44
CA GLY A 248 11.68 1.86 0.98
C GLY A 248 12.11 0.56 1.65
N ILE A 249 11.37 -0.53 1.42
CA ILE A 249 11.70 -1.86 1.93
C ILE A 249 13.04 -2.34 1.38
N ALA A 250 13.28 -2.26 0.06
CA ALA A 250 14.54 -2.69 -0.53
C ALA A 250 15.75 -1.88 -0.01
N LEU A 251 15.58 -0.57 0.19
CA LEU A 251 16.61 0.30 0.77
C LEU A 251 16.83 0.07 2.27
N ALA A 252 15.78 -0.29 3.02
CA ALA A 252 15.86 -0.66 4.45
C ALA A 252 16.52 -2.02 4.66
N GLU A 253 16.26 -2.98 3.77
CA GLU A 253 16.92 -4.30 3.78
C GLU A 253 18.38 -4.20 3.34
N GLN A 254 18.67 -3.33 2.36
CA GLN A 254 20.04 -2.87 2.11
C GLN A 254 20.61 -2.14 3.33
N GLY A 255 19.74 -1.53 4.16
CA GLY A 255 19.92 -0.71 5.37
C GLY A 255 20.57 -1.34 6.57
N THR A 256 20.57 -2.66 6.67
CA THR A 256 21.55 -3.36 7.51
C THR A 256 23.00 -3.00 7.11
N ARG A 257 23.21 -2.39 5.93
CA ARG A 257 24.45 -1.76 5.44
C ARG A 257 24.27 -0.30 4.92
N THR A 258 23.13 0.38 5.09
CA THR A 258 22.73 1.58 4.29
C THR A 258 22.53 2.91 5.05
N ARG A 259 22.75 3.00 6.37
CA ARG A 259 22.84 4.31 7.08
C ARG A 259 23.75 5.32 6.36
N GLY A 260 24.88 4.84 5.83
CA GLY A 260 25.80 5.65 5.01
C GLY A 260 25.20 6.07 3.65
N GLY A 261 24.39 5.22 3.01
CA GLY A 261 23.79 5.49 1.70
C GLY A 261 22.71 6.58 1.74
N TYR A 262 21.89 6.60 2.80
CA TYR A 262 20.92 7.69 2.99
C TYR A 262 21.61 9.02 3.31
N ARG A 263 22.65 9.01 4.16
CA ARG A 263 23.43 10.22 4.46
C ARG A 263 24.13 10.78 3.21
N ALA A 264 24.73 9.92 2.38
CA ALA A 264 25.32 10.33 1.10
C ALA A 264 24.26 10.90 0.12
N ALA A 265 23.06 10.33 0.08
CA ALA A 265 21.97 10.89 -0.74
C ALA A 265 21.50 12.28 -0.27
N LEU A 266 21.59 12.57 1.03
CA LEU A 266 21.27 13.86 1.64
C LEU A 266 22.39 14.92 1.43
N GLU A 267 23.59 14.52 1.01
CA GLU A 267 24.63 15.46 0.57
C GLU A 267 24.31 16.06 -0.80
N VAL A 268 23.63 15.29 -1.67
CA VAL A 268 23.27 15.70 -3.04
C VAL A 268 21.88 16.32 -3.09
N ARG A 269 20.92 15.74 -2.37
CA ARG A 269 19.56 16.28 -2.23
C ARG A 269 19.57 17.13 -0.98
N THR A 270 19.46 18.44 -1.11
CA THR A 270 19.41 19.34 0.06
C THR A 270 18.01 19.91 0.21
N ARG A 271 17.74 20.58 1.34
CA ARG A 271 16.45 21.26 1.53
C ARG A 271 16.25 22.38 0.50
N GLU A 272 17.33 23.04 0.09
CA GLU A 272 17.34 24.09 -0.94
C GLU A 272 17.25 23.50 -2.35
N HIS A 273 17.91 22.37 -2.59
CA HIS A 273 17.99 21.71 -3.89
C HIS A 273 17.30 20.34 -3.86
N LEU A 274 16.11 20.28 -4.46
CA LEU A 274 15.20 19.11 -4.47
C LEU A 274 14.49 18.89 -3.11
N PRO A 275 13.78 19.90 -2.55
CA PRO A 275 13.19 19.87 -1.21
C PRO A 275 12.30 18.64 -0.97
N GLN A 276 11.45 18.28 -1.95
CA GLN A 276 10.54 17.13 -1.80
C GLN A 276 11.29 15.79 -1.77
N GLN A 277 12.37 15.67 -2.57
CA GLN A 277 13.19 14.45 -2.61
C GLN A 277 14.07 14.34 -1.37
N TRP A 278 14.56 15.46 -0.85
CA TRP A 278 15.23 15.53 0.45
C TRP A 278 14.29 15.09 1.57
N ALA A 279 13.08 15.63 1.63
CA ALA A 279 12.08 15.26 2.65
C ALA A 279 11.67 13.78 2.58
N ALA A 280 11.52 13.24 1.36
CA ALA A 280 11.28 11.81 1.18
C ALA A 280 12.46 10.96 1.66
N THR A 281 13.69 11.39 1.37
CA THR A 281 14.92 10.71 1.83
C THR A 281 15.03 10.76 3.35
N GLN A 282 14.71 11.89 3.99
CA GLN A 282 14.67 12.04 5.45
C GLN A 282 13.63 11.13 6.10
N ASN A 283 12.41 11.06 5.56
CA ASN A 283 11.39 10.13 6.07
C ASN A 283 11.85 8.67 5.97
N ASN A 284 12.49 8.28 4.86
CA ASN A 284 12.95 6.90 4.67
C ASN A 284 14.14 6.57 5.57
N LEU A 285 15.04 7.52 5.80
CA LEU A 285 16.10 7.41 6.81
C LEU A 285 15.49 7.22 8.20
N GLY A 286 14.47 8.02 8.54
CA GLY A 286 13.72 7.88 9.80
C GLY A 286 13.13 6.49 9.98
N ALA A 287 12.52 5.92 8.93
CA ALA A 287 11.94 4.58 8.97
C ALA A 287 12.99 3.50 9.22
N ALA A 288 14.11 3.54 8.49
CA ALA A 288 15.21 2.60 8.66
C ALA A 288 15.83 2.68 10.06
N LEU A 289 16.05 3.90 10.57
CA LEU A 289 16.57 4.14 11.92
C LEU A 289 15.60 3.66 13.00
N ALA A 290 14.30 3.89 12.84
CA ALA A 290 13.29 3.45 13.79
C ALA A 290 13.20 1.91 13.86
N GLU A 291 13.24 1.24 12.71
CA GLU A 291 13.25 -0.22 12.65
C GLU A 291 14.51 -0.81 13.28
N GLN A 292 15.69 -0.25 12.98
CA GLN A 292 16.95 -0.66 13.59
C GLN A 292 16.93 -0.39 15.10
N GLY A 293 16.46 0.78 15.51
CA GLY A 293 16.32 1.17 16.90
C GLY A 293 15.40 0.23 17.67
N THR A 294 14.28 -0.19 17.09
CA THR A 294 13.38 -1.18 17.71
C THR A 294 14.04 -2.55 17.88
N ARG A 295 14.90 -2.99 16.95
CA ARG A 295 15.62 -4.27 17.07
C ARG A 295 16.83 -4.22 17.99
N THR A 296 17.46 -3.07 18.12
CA THR A 296 18.63 -2.87 18.99
C THR A 296 18.17 -2.52 20.41
N GLY A 297 18.63 -3.27 21.42
CA GLY A 297 18.35 -2.97 22.82
C GLY A 297 19.23 -1.86 23.40
N GLY A 298 18.89 -1.39 24.60
CA GLY A 298 19.74 -0.47 25.38
C GLY A 298 19.89 0.94 24.79
N GLY A 299 20.95 1.64 25.21
CA GLY A 299 21.19 3.04 24.86
C GLY A 299 21.41 3.30 23.36
N GLU A 300 21.98 2.33 22.63
CA GLU A 300 22.15 2.43 21.18
C GLU A 300 20.80 2.44 20.45
N GLY A 301 19.89 1.54 20.83
CA GLY A 301 18.54 1.52 20.28
C GLY A 301 17.77 2.81 20.55
N ALA A 302 17.90 3.36 21.77
CA ALA A 302 17.31 4.64 22.12
C ALA A 302 17.89 5.81 21.29
N ALA A 303 19.20 5.83 21.04
CA ALA A 303 19.84 6.83 20.19
C ALA A 303 19.36 6.75 18.73
N LEU A 304 19.23 5.54 18.17
CA LEU A 304 18.69 5.34 16.82
C LEU A 304 17.24 5.82 16.69
N LEU A 305 16.40 5.60 17.71
CA LEU A 305 15.05 6.12 17.74
C LEU A 305 15.02 7.66 17.81
N ALA A 306 15.93 8.28 18.57
CA ALA A 306 16.07 9.73 18.62
C ALA A 306 16.55 10.33 17.27
N GLU A 307 17.48 9.65 16.58
CA GLU A 307 17.88 10.02 15.22
C GLU A 307 16.71 9.89 14.24
N ALA A 308 15.88 8.84 14.37
CA ALA A 308 14.69 8.66 13.54
C ALA A 308 13.69 9.81 13.72
N VAL A 309 13.41 10.19 14.98
CA VAL A 309 12.56 11.34 15.32
C VAL A 309 13.09 12.63 14.68
N THR A 310 14.41 12.85 14.74
CA THR A 310 15.05 14.00 14.10
C THR A 310 14.84 13.99 12.58
N ALA A 311 15.03 12.85 11.92
CA ALA A 311 14.84 12.72 10.47
C ALA A 311 13.38 12.94 10.05
N TYR A 312 12.40 12.43 10.80
CA TYR A 312 10.99 12.70 10.53
C TYR A 312 10.62 14.17 10.72
N ARG A 313 11.10 14.82 11.79
CA ARG A 313 10.90 16.27 11.99
C ARG A 313 11.49 17.09 10.85
N ALA A 314 12.68 16.73 10.36
CA ALA A 314 13.29 17.34 9.18
C ALA A 314 12.41 17.17 7.92
N ALA A 315 11.87 15.97 7.68
CA ALA A 315 10.95 15.74 6.56
C ALA A 315 9.68 16.61 6.64
N LEU A 316 9.16 16.85 7.85
CA LEU A 316 7.98 17.68 8.10
C LEU A 316 8.21 19.19 7.90
N GLU A 317 9.46 19.64 7.77
CA GLU A 317 9.75 21.05 7.39
C GLU A 317 9.34 21.37 5.96
N VAL A 318 9.28 20.35 5.09
CA VAL A 318 8.91 20.48 3.68
C VAL A 318 7.55 19.84 3.41
N ARG A 319 7.28 18.66 3.98
CA ARG A 319 5.97 18.03 3.91
C ARG A 319 5.05 18.76 4.86
N THR A 320 4.26 19.70 4.36
CA THR A 320 3.24 20.41 5.14
C THR A 320 1.85 19.86 4.86
N ARG A 321 0.90 20.08 5.78
CA ARG A 321 -0.49 19.65 5.61
C ARG A 321 -1.13 20.29 4.38
N GLU A 322 -0.80 21.52 4.08
CA GLU A 322 -1.40 22.31 2.99
C GLU A 322 -0.86 21.90 1.62
N GLN A 323 0.43 21.57 1.51
CA GLN A 323 1.07 21.28 0.22
C GLN A 323 1.12 19.78 -0.10
N LEU A 324 1.33 18.95 0.92
CA LEU A 324 1.55 17.51 0.79
C LEU A 324 0.76 16.73 1.86
N PRO A 325 -0.57 16.89 1.95
CA PRO A 325 -1.39 16.43 3.08
C PRO A 325 -1.19 14.95 3.42
N GLN A 326 -1.21 14.08 2.42
CA GLN A 326 -1.06 12.63 2.63
C GLN A 326 0.36 12.25 3.08
N ASP A 327 1.39 12.88 2.51
CA ASP A 327 2.78 12.59 2.90
C ASP A 327 3.08 13.13 4.29
N TRP A 328 2.54 14.32 4.62
CA TRP A 328 2.61 14.90 5.95
C TRP A 328 1.96 13.97 6.96
N ALA A 329 0.73 13.50 6.70
CA ALA A 329 0.02 12.58 7.59
C ALA A 329 0.75 11.23 7.77
N MET A 330 1.31 10.67 6.70
CA MET A 330 2.16 9.50 6.78
C MET A 330 3.40 9.74 7.65
N THR A 331 4.09 10.87 7.43
CA THR A 331 5.30 11.23 8.19
C THR A 331 4.97 11.48 9.66
N GLN A 332 3.81 12.09 9.96
CA GLN A 332 3.31 12.28 11.33
C GLN A 332 3.01 10.95 12.03
N ASN A 333 2.35 10.01 11.35
CA ASN A 333 2.13 8.67 11.91
C ASN A 333 3.45 7.93 12.19
N ASN A 334 4.43 8.05 11.29
CA ASN A 334 5.75 7.44 11.47
C ASN A 334 6.53 8.08 12.62
N LEU A 335 6.47 9.41 12.74
CA LEU A 335 7.01 10.17 13.85
C LEU A 335 6.38 9.70 15.18
N GLY A 336 5.05 9.57 15.23
CA GLY A 336 4.34 9.06 16.39
C GLY A 336 4.83 7.67 16.81
N ALA A 337 5.04 6.76 15.86
CA ALA A 337 5.55 5.43 16.15
C ALA A 337 6.98 5.43 16.72
N ALA A 338 7.86 6.27 16.16
CA ALA A 338 9.22 6.41 16.66
C ALA A 338 9.26 7.04 18.06
N LEU A 339 8.48 8.09 18.29
CA LEU A 339 8.34 8.75 19.59
C LEU A 339 7.79 7.79 20.65
N ARG A 340 6.79 6.98 20.32
CA ARG A 340 6.24 5.95 21.21
C ARG A 340 7.30 4.89 21.58
N ASN A 341 7.99 4.35 20.57
CA ASN A 341 9.05 3.36 20.80
C ASN A 341 10.22 3.93 21.61
N GLN A 342 10.53 5.22 21.45
CA GLN A 342 11.52 5.92 22.27
C GLN A 342 10.99 6.12 23.70
N GLY A 343 9.76 6.63 23.84
CA GLY A 343 9.12 6.90 25.12
C GLY A 343 8.95 5.65 25.98
N THR A 344 8.62 4.51 25.39
CA THR A 344 8.52 3.23 26.11
C THR A 344 9.85 2.78 26.73
N ARG A 345 10.97 3.13 26.10
CA ARG A 345 12.34 2.80 26.57
C ARG A 345 12.94 3.84 27.50
N THR A 346 12.36 5.04 27.53
CA THR A 346 12.76 6.12 28.42
C THR A 346 11.89 6.08 29.69
N GLY A 347 12.53 6.01 30.85
CA GLY A 347 11.83 6.07 32.14
C GLY A 347 11.45 7.50 32.54
N GLY A 348 10.60 7.63 33.56
CA GLY A 348 10.29 8.92 34.19
C GLY A 348 9.52 9.90 33.32
N GLY A 349 9.63 11.19 33.65
CA GLY A 349 8.90 12.28 33.00
C GLY A 349 9.23 12.44 31.52
N ASP A 350 10.48 12.21 31.12
CA ASP A 350 10.91 12.30 29.72
C ASP A 350 10.21 11.28 28.83
N GLY A 351 10.07 10.04 29.32
CA GLY A 351 9.31 9.00 28.62
C GLY A 351 7.84 9.34 28.47
N ALA A 352 7.23 9.94 29.51
CA ALA A 352 5.84 10.40 29.45
C ALA A 352 5.65 11.56 28.46
N ALA A 353 6.60 12.50 28.39
CA ALA A 353 6.58 13.59 27.43
C ALA A 353 6.67 13.08 25.97
N LEU A 354 7.57 12.12 25.70
CA LEU A 354 7.68 11.49 24.38
C LEU A 354 6.38 10.78 23.95
N LEU A 355 5.68 10.12 24.89
CA LEU A 355 4.39 9.50 24.62
C LEU A 355 3.30 10.54 24.32
N ALA A 356 3.29 11.67 25.04
CA ALA A 356 2.36 12.77 24.78
C ALA A 356 2.61 13.41 23.39
N GLU A 357 3.89 13.54 22.99
CA GLU A 357 4.25 13.97 21.63
C GLU A 357 3.80 12.95 20.58
N ALA A 358 3.94 11.64 20.85
CA ALA A 358 3.45 10.59 19.94
C ALA A 358 1.94 10.70 19.71
N VAL A 359 1.17 10.88 20.79
CA VAL A 359 -0.28 11.12 20.74
C VAL A 359 -0.61 12.34 19.88
N THR A 360 0.15 13.42 20.03
CA THR A 360 -0.02 14.64 19.23
C THR A 360 0.23 14.39 17.74
N ALA A 361 1.30 13.67 17.40
CA ALA A 361 1.63 13.32 16.02
C ALA A 361 0.57 12.42 15.37
N TYR A 362 0.04 11.42 16.10
CA TYR A 362 -1.05 10.59 15.59
C TYR A 362 -2.35 11.36 15.38
N ARG A 363 -2.72 12.25 16.32
CA ARG A 363 -3.89 13.14 16.16
C ARG A 363 -3.73 14.05 14.94
N ALA A 364 -2.54 14.59 14.72
CA ALA A 364 -2.22 15.37 13.52
C ALA A 364 -2.41 14.54 12.23
N ALA A 365 -1.90 13.30 12.19
CA ALA A 365 -2.10 12.42 11.04
C ALA A 365 -3.59 12.14 10.74
N LEU A 366 -4.42 12.04 11.78
CA LEU A 366 -5.88 11.82 11.69
C LEU A 366 -6.65 13.04 11.18
N GLU A 367 -6.05 14.22 11.08
CA GLU A 367 -6.67 15.39 10.41
C GLU A 367 -6.82 15.19 8.90
N VAL A 368 -5.96 14.36 8.30
CA VAL A 368 -5.96 14.06 6.86
C VAL A 368 -6.44 12.64 6.59
N ARG A 369 -5.97 11.67 7.38
CA ARG A 369 -6.44 10.29 7.30
C ARG A 369 -7.82 10.25 7.91
N THR A 370 -8.85 10.21 7.09
CA THR A 370 -10.25 10.09 7.53
C THR A 370 -10.78 8.70 7.20
N ARG A 371 -11.80 8.24 7.93
CA ARG A 371 -12.43 6.94 7.70
C ARG A 371 -13.00 6.83 6.28
N GLU A 372 -13.55 7.92 5.75
CA GLU A 372 -14.23 7.95 4.46
C GLU A 372 -13.25 7.93 3.27
N GLN A 373 -12.10 8.61 3.38
CA GLN A 373 -11.15 8.74 2.28
C GLN A 373 -10.03 7.70 2.33
N LEU A 374 -9.57 7.35 3.54
CA LEU A 374 -8.41 6.50 3.79
C LEU A 374 -8.71 5.51 4.94
N PRO A 375 -9.74 4.64 4.81
CA PRO A 375 -10.26 3.83 5.93
C PRO A 375 -9.20 2.98 6.63
N GLN A 376 -8.35 2.29 5.87
CA GLN A 376 -7.32 1.41 6.45
C GLN A 376 -6.19 2.20 7.14
N ASP A 377 -5.72 3.28 6.52
CA ASP A 377 -4.71 4.16 7.12
C ASP A 377 -5.23 4.87 8.37
N TRP A 378 -6.50 5.29 8.34
CA TRP A 378 -7.19 5.86 9.49
C TRP A 378 -7.27 4.85 10.63
N ALA A 379 -7.74 3.62 10.37
CA ALA A 379 -7.83 2.57 11.38
C ALA A 379 -6.46 2.18 11.97
N MET A 380 -5.42 2.10 11.12
CA MET A 380 -4.05 1.87 11.58
C MET A 380 -3.57 2.99 12.51
N THR A 381 -3.84 4.25 12.13
CA THR A 381 -3.44 5.41 12.90
C THR A 381 -4.21 5.48 14.23
N GLN A 382 -5.50 5.11 14.24
CA GLN A 382 -6.32 4.99 15.45
C GLN A 382 -5.80 3.89 16.39
N ASN A 383 -5.48 2.70 15.86
CA ASN A 383 -4.90 1.63 16.65
C ASN A 383 -3.56 2.06 17.27
N ASN A 384 -2.70 2.74 16.50
CA ASN A 384 -1.42 3.26 17.00
C ASN A 384 -1.59 4.35 18.07
N LEU A 385 -2.56 5.25 17.88
CA LEU A 385 -2.95 6.24 18.87
C LEU A 385 -3.42 5.57 20.18
N GLY A 386 -4.26 4.53 20.07
CA GLY A 386 -4.71 3.75 21.22
C GLY A 386 -3.56 3.12 22.00
N ILE A 387 -2.53 2.61 21.33
CA ILE A 387 -1.34 2.05 22.00
C ILE A 387 -0.60 3.14 22.78
N ALA A 388 -0.31 4.28 22.14
CA ALA A 388 0.40 5.37 22.80
C ALA A 388 -0.37 5.94 24.01
N LEU A 389 -1.69 6.10 23.87
CA LEU A 389 -2.57 6.54 24.96
C LEU A 389 -2.61 5.53 26.12
N ALA A 390 -2.68 4.23 25.83
CA ALA A 390 -2.69 3.20 26.87
C ALA A 390 -1.35 3.13 27.62
N GLU A 391 -0.23 3.25 26.91
CA GLU A 391 1.11 3.30 27.51
C GLU A 391 1.30 4.55 28.37
N GLN A 392 0.86 5.73 27.89
CA GLN A 392 0.89 6.97 28.65
C GLN A 392 -0.02 6.88 29.88
N GLY A 393 -1.26 6.43 29.70
CA GLY A 393 -2.24 6.28 30.77
C GLY A 393 -1.75 5.32 31.86
N THR A 394 -1.04 4.24 31.49
CA THR A 394 -0.47 3.31 32.48
C THR A 394 0.62 3.98 33.33
N ARG A 395 1.37 4.93 32.77
CA ARG A 395 2.44 5.67 33.48
C ARG A 395 1.93 6.89 34.27
N THR A 396 0.77 7.40 33.92
CA THR A 396 0.14 8.53 34.60
C THR A 396 -0.82 8.03 35.68
N GLY A 397 -0.70 8.53 36.91
CA GLY A 397 -1.60 8.19 38.01
C GLY A 397 -2.91 8.99 37.99
N GLY A 398 -3.86 8.59 38.84
CA GLY A 398 -5.08 9.36 39.10
C GLY A 398 -6.04 9.48 37.91
N ALA A 399 -6.88 10.52 37.95
CA ALA A 399 -7.95 10.75 36.97
C ALA A 399 -7.43 11.00 35.55
N GLU A 400 -6.26 11.65 35.41
CA GLU A 400 -5.64 11.88 34.10
C GLU A 400 -5.24 10.56 33.42
N GLY A 401 -4.62 9.65 34.16
CA GLY A 401 -4.29 8.32 33.64
C GLY A 401 -5.52 7.51 33.24
N ALA A 402 -6.61 7.62 34.02
CA ALA A 402 -7.88 6.98 33.69
C ALA A 402 -8.51 7.56 32.41
N ALA A 403 -8.46 8.88 32.22
CA ALA A 403 -8.94 9.55 31.02
C ALA A 403 -8.15 9.13 29.77
N LEU A 404 -6.82 9.03 29.86
CA LEU A 404 -5.97 8.54 28.77
C LEU A 404 -6.31 7.09 28.38
N LEU A 405 -6.62 6.23 29.35
CA LEU A 405 -7.07 4.86 29.08
C LEU A 405 -8.44 4.83 28.39
N ALA A 406 -9.37 5.71 28.78
CA ALA A 406 -10.67 5.85 28.12
C ALA A 406 -10.54 6.37 26.67
N ASP A 407 -9.63 7.32 26.42
CA ASP A 407 -9.28 7.77 25.07
C ASP A 407 -8.69 6.61 24.25
N ALA A 408 -7.85 5.77 24.85
CA ALA A 408 -7.28 4.59 24.18
C ALA A 408 -8.38 3.59 23.75
N VAL A 409 -9.33 3.31 24.65
CA VAL A 409 -10.51 2.48 24.36
C VAL A 409 -11.32 3.05 23.19
N THR A 410 -11.51 4.37 23.15
CA THR A 410 -12.20 5.05 22.06
C THR A 410 -11.46 4.89 20.73
N ALA A 411 -10.14 5.08 20.72
CA ALA A 411 -9.32 4.92 19.51
C ALA A 411 -9.32 3.47 18.99
N TYR A 412 -9.25 2.46 19.87
CA TYR A 412 -9.35 1.06 19.45
C TYR A 412 -10.72 0.70 18.89
N ARG A 413 -11.81 1.17 19.52
CA ARG A 413 -13.17 0.98 19.00
C ARG A 413 -13.33 1.62 17.61
N ALA A 414 -12.76 2.81 17.40
CA ALA A 414 -12.74 3.45 16.10
C ALA A 414 -11.99 2.60 15.04
N ALA A 415 -10.81 2.07 15.38
CA ALA A 415 -10.08 1.17 14.47
C ALA A 415 -10.90 -0.09 14.11
N LEU A 416 -11.65 -0.65 15.06
CA LEU A 416 -12.53 -1.82 14.87
C LEU A 416 -13.78 -1.54 14.01
N GLU A 417 -14.06 -0.29 13.63
CA GLU A 417 -15.08 0.00 12.61
C GLU A 417 -14.64 -0.39 11.20
N VAL A 418 -13.32 -0.46 10.95
CA VAL A 418 -12.73 -0.84 9.66
C VAL A 418 -12.08 -2.21 9.74
N TYR A 419 -11.35 -2.46 10.82
CA TYR A 419 -10.82 -3.79 11.10
C TYR A 419 -11.97 -4.68 11.51
N THR A 420 -12.34 -5.61 10.62
CA THR A 420 -13.38 -6.61 10.87
C THR A 420 -12.76 -7.99 10.83
N ARG A 421 -13.37 -8.95 11.52
CA ARG A 421 -12.91 -10.34 11.54
C ARG A 421 -12.87 -10.94 10.14
N GLU A 422 -13.80 -10.56 9.27
CA GLU A 422 -13.95 -11.13 7.93
C GLU A 422 -12.94 -10.56 6.92
N GLN A 423 -12.62 -9.27 6.99
CA GLN A 423 -11.74 -8.62 6.00
C GLN A 423 -10.28 -8.52 6.46
N LEU A 424 -10.06 -8.27 7.75
CA LEU A 424 -8.75 -8.02 8.34
C LEU A 424 -8.61 -8.80 9.68
N PRO A 425 -8.72 -10.13 9.66
CA PRO A 425 -8.83 -10.96 10.87
C PRO A 425 -7.68 -10.75 11.86
N GLN A 426 -6.45 -10.65 11.37
CA GLN A 426 -5.27 -10.52 12.23
C GLN A 426 -5.19 -9.14 12.90
N ASP A 427 -5.44 -8.07 12.14
CA ASP A 427 -5.47 -6.70 12.67
C ASP A 427 -6.64 -6.53 13.64
N TRP A 428 -7.81 -7.06 13.30
CA TRP A 428 -8.97 -7.09 14.19
C TRP A 428 -8.65 -7.79 15.52
N ALA A 429 -8.08 -9.00 15.48
CA ALA A 429 -7.74 -9.74 16.70
C ALA A 429 -6.63 -9.06 17.52
N MET A 430 -5.68 -8.40 16.86
CA MET A 430 -4.67 -7.58 17.54
C MET A 430 -5.31 -6.39 18.25
N THR A 431 -6.16 -5.64 17.55
CA THR A 431 -6.84 -4.48 18.12
C THR A 431 -7.80 -4.88 19.24
N GLN A 432 -8.50 -6.01 19.13
CA GLN A 432 -9.32 -6.58 20.21
C GLN A 432 -8.49 -6.91 21.45
N ASN A 433 -7.33 -7.55 21.29
CA ASN A 433 -6.44 -7.82 22.42
C ASN A 433 -5.94 -6.51 23.07
N ASN A 434 -5.61 -5.49 22.26
CA ASN A 434 -5.15 -4.20 22.80
C ASN A 434 -6.26 -3.42 23.49
N LEU A 435 -7.49 -3.49 22.96
CA LEU A 435 -8.70 -2.99 23.61
C LEU A 435 -8.91 -3.66 24.96
N GLY A 436 -8.77 -4.99 25.03
CA GLY A 436 -8.83 -5.74 26.30
C GLY A 436 -7.80 -5.28 27.33
N ILE A 437 -6.58 -4.95 26.90
CA ILE A 437 -5.52 -4.43 27.80
C ILE A 437 -5.92 -3.06 28.36
N ALA A 438 -6.37 -2.14 27.49
CA ALA A 438 -6.78 -0.80 27.92
C ALA A 438 -8.01 -0.84 28.84
N LEU A 439 -9.02 -1.64 28.51
CA LEU A 439 -10.22 -1.84 29.32
C LEU A 439 -9.88 -2.42 30.70
N ARG A 440 -9.00 -3.43 30.76
CA ARG A 440 -8.53 -4.00 32.02
C ARG A 440 -7.80 -2.95 32.87
N ASN A 441 -6.85 -2.22 32.28
CA ASN A 441 -6.11 -1.18 32.99
C ASN A 441 -7.02 -0.03 33.48
N GLN A 442 -8.06 0.31 32.72
CA GLN A 442 -9.07 1.28 33.15
C GLN A 442 -9.92 0.71 34.28
N GLY A 443 -10.42 -0.52 34.10
CA GLY A 443 -11.25 -1.23 35.07
C GLY A 443 -10.56 -1.45 36.41
N THR A 444 -9.27 -1.74 36.43
CA THR A 444 -8.50 -1.87 37.68
C THR A 444 -8.43 -0.57 38.47
N ARG A 445 -8.39 0.58 37.78
CA ARG A 445 -8.33 1.93 38.38
C ARG A 445 -9.70 2.50 38.74
N THR A 446 -10.77 1.94 38.17
CA THR A 446 -12.15 2.32 38.46
C THR A 446 -12.74 1.36 39.49
N GLY A 447 -13.29 1.89 40.57
CA GLY A 447 -13.96 1.08 41.60
C GLY A 447 -15.41 0.74 41.24
N GLY A 448 -16.03 -0.14 42.03
CA GLY A 448 -17.47 -0.42 41.95
C GLY A 448 -17.93 -1.08 40.65
N ALA A 449 -19.22 -0.90 40.33
CA ALA A 449 -19.88 -1.56 39.20
C ALA A 449 -19.32 -1.15 37.84
N GLU A 450 -18.86 0.09 37.68
CA GLU A 450 -18.25 0.58 36.44
C GLU A 450 -16.93 -0.13 36.15
N GLY A 451 -16.06 -0.27 37.16
CA GLY A 451 -14.82 -1.03 37.03
C GLY A 451 -15.07 -2.49 36.70
N ALA A 452 -16.10 -3.11 37.30
CA ALA A 452 -16.49 -4.48 37.00
C ALA A 452 -17.00 -4.63 35.54
N ALA A 453 -17.78 -3.67 35.04
CA ALA A 453 -18.25 -3.67 33.66
C ALA A 453 -17.10 -3.57 32.66
N LEU A 454 -16.12 -2.68 32.90
CA LEU A 454 -14.92 -2.55 32.08
C LEU A 454 -14.10 -3.85 32.03
N LEU A 455 -13.99 -4.57 33.15
CA LEU A 455 -13.31 -5.88 33.19
C LEU A 455 -14.08 -6.94 32.39
N ALA A 456 -15.41 -6.97 32.46
CA ALA A 456 -16.24 -7.87 31.65
C ALA A 456 -16.13 -7.58 30.14
N GLU A 457 -16.05 -6.30 29.77
CA GLU A 457 -15.76 -5.90 28.39
C GLU A 457 -14.35 -6.33 27.96
N ALA A 458 -13.34 -6.23 28.83
CA ALA A 458 -11.99 -6.71 28.55
C ALA A 458 -11.97 -8.22 28.26
N VAL A 459 -12.67 -9.01 29.09
CA VAL A 459 -12.86 -10.45 28.88
C VAL A 459 -13.50 -10.73 27.52
N THR A 460 -14.52 -9.95 27.14
CA THR A 460 -15.19 -10.08 25.84
C THR A 460 -14.23 -9.79 24.68
N ALA A 461 -13.43 -8.72 24.77
CA ALA A 461 -12.45 -8.36 23.76
C ALA A 461 -11.35 -9.43 23.61
N TYR A 462 -10.84 -9.99 24.71
CA TYR A 462 -9.87 -11.09 24.64
C TYR A 462 -10.45 -12.37 24.03
N ARG A 463 -11.68 -12.75 24.39
CA ARG A 463 -12.36 -13.90 23.77
C ARG A 463 -12.55 -13.70 22.27
N ALA A 464 -12.93 -12.49 21.84
CA ALA A 464 -13.01 -12.13 20.43
C ALA A 464 -11.65 -12.29 19.72
N ALA A 465 -10.56 -11.80 20.32
CA ALA A 465 -9.21 -11.98 19.76
C ALA A 465 -8.80 -13.46 19.60
N LEU A 466 -9.25 -14.33 20.52
CA LEU A 466 -8.99 -15.79 20.49
C LEU A 466 -9.77 -16.54 19.41
N GLU A 467 -10.76 -15.91 18.75
CA GLU A 467 -11.43 -16.51 17.58
C GLU A 467 -10.49 -16.61 16.37
N VAL A 468 -9.50 -15.72 16.27
CA VAL A 468 -8.51 -15.70 15.18
C VAL A 468 -7.15 -16.18 15.68
N ARG A 469 -6.73 -15.74 16.86
CA ARG A 469 -5.47 -16.20 17.46
C ARG A 469 -5.71 -17.59 18.02
N THR A 470 -5.39 -18.61 17.25
CA THR A 470 -5.50 -20.02 17.69
C THR A 470 -4.13 -20.56 18.07
N ARG A 471 -4.09 -21.62 18.88
CA ARG A 471 -2.85 -22.28 19.29
C ARG A 471 -2.08 -22.82 18.08
N GLU A 472 -2.79 -23.31 17.07
CA GLU A 472 -2.21 -23.96 15.89
C GLU A 472 -1.62 -22.96 14.90
N GLN A 473 -2.25 -21.81 14.69
CA GLN A 473 -1.81 -20.82 13.69
C GLN A 473 -0.90 -19.74 14.27
N LEU A 474 -1.18 -19.32 15.51
CA LEU A 474 -0.54 -18.17 16.17
C LEU A 474 -0.23 -18.50 17.64
N PRO A 475 0.57 -19.56 17.93
CA PRO A 475 0.74 -20.12 19.27
C PRO A 475 1.16 -19.09 20.31
N GLN A 476 2.14 -18.24 19.98
CA GLN A 476 2.66 -17.24 20.92
C GLN A 476 1.65 -16.11 21.18
N GLN A 477 0.97 -15.62 20.13
CA GLN A 477 -0.06 -14.60 20.31
C GLN A 477 -1.29 -15.14 21.05
N TRP A 478 -1.68 -16.39 20.78
CA TRP A 478 -2.75 -17.09 21.50
C TRP A 478 -2.40 -17.21 22.99
N ALA A 479 -1.20 -17.70 23.33
CA ALA A 479 -0.78 -17.85 24.73
C ALA A 479 -0.70 -16.50 25.47
N MET A 480 -0.24 -15.45 24.79
CA MET A 480 -0.26 -14.09 25.34
C MET A 480 -1.70 -13.62 25.62
N THR A 481 -2.61 -13.79 24.66
CA THR A 481 -4.01 -13.40 24.83
C THR A 481 -4.71 -14.23 25.91
N GLN A 482 -4.40 -15.53 26.02
CA GLN A 482 -4.89 -16.39 27.11
C GLN A 482 -4.41 -15.92 28.48
N ASN A 483 -3.13 -15.56 28.63
CA ASN A 483 -2.61 -14.99 29.88
C ASN A 483 -3.30 -13.65 30.23
N ASN A 484 -3.58 -12.81 29.22
CA ASN A 484 -4.26 -11.53 29.45
C ASN A 484 -5.74 -11.73 29.81
N LEU A 485 -6.42 -12.70 29.18
CA LEU A 485 -7.77 -13.14 29.53
C LEU A 485 -7.81 -13.62 30.98
N GLY A 486 -6.86 -14.49 31.37
CA GLY A 486 -6.74 -14.97 32.75
C GLY A 486 -6.60 -13.82 33.75
N ALA A 487 -5.81 -12.79 33.42
CA ALA A 487 -5.63 -11.63 34.29
C ALA A 487 -6.91 -10.80 34.47
N ALA A 488 -7.66 -10.56 33.40
CA ALA A 488 -8.94 -9.85 33.48
C ALA A 488 -9.99 -10.67 34.26
N LEU A 489 -10.06 -11.98 34.00
CA LEU A 489 -10.95 -12.90 34.72
C LEU A 489 -10.62 -12.97 36.22
N ALA A 490 -9.34 -13.05 36.57
CA ALA A 490 -8.91 -13.07 37.96
C ALA A 490 -9.29 -11.77 38.69
N GLU A 491 -9.02 -10.61 38.08
CA GLU A 491 -9.39 -9.32 38.65
C GLU A 491 -10.90 -9.13 38.79
N GLN A 492 -11.67 -9.56 37.79
CA GLN A 492 -13.13 -9.56 37.86
C GLN A 492 -13.62 -10.50 38.95
N GLY A 493 -13.07 -11.72 39.02
CA GLY A 493 -13.39 -12.72 40.03
C GLY A 493 -13.07 -12.25 41.45
N THR A 494 -11.95 -11.55 41.66
CA THR A 494 -11.63 -10.96 42.96
C THR A 494 -12.65 -9.91 43.40
N ARG A 495 -13.22 -9.13 42.46
CA ARG A 495 -14.21 -8.09 42.74
C ARG A 495 -15.63 -8.62 42.87
N THR A 496 -15.91 -9.79 42.30
CA THR A 496 -17.21 -10.44 42.36
C THR A 496 -17.23 -11.44 43.51
N GLY A 497 -18.19 -11.33 44.44
CA GLY A 497 -18.34 -12.27 45.54
C GLY A 497 -19.04 -13.58 45.13
N GLY A 498 -19.03 -14.57 46.04
CA GLY A 498 -19.83 -15.79 45.91
C GLY A 498 -19.43 -16.70 44.75
N ALA A 499 -20.39 -17.53 44.29
CA ALA A 499 -20.16 -18.57 43.30
C ALA A 499 -19.73 -18.02 41.92
N GLU A 500 -20.21 -16.85 41.54
CA GLU A 500 -19.84 -16.19 40.27
C GLU A 500 -18.37 -15.79 40.27
N GLY A 501 -17.89 -15.17 41.36
CA GLY A 501 -16.47 -14.85 41.52
C GLY A 501 -15.58 -16.08 41.50
N ALA A 502 -16.00 -17.15 42.16
CA ALA A 502 -15.29 -18.43 42.15
C ALA A 502 -15.22 -19.05 40.74
N ALA A 503 -16.30 -18.98 39.96
CA ALA A 503 -16.32 -19.45 38.58
C ALA A 503 -15.36 -18.64 37.69
N LEU A 504 -15.34 -17.32 37.81
CA LEU A 504 -14.41 -16.45 37.08
C LEU A 504 -12.94 -16.77 37.41
N LEU A 505 -12.62 -17.04 38.68
CA LEU A 505 -11.28 -17.45 39.09
C LEU A 505 -10.90 -18.83 38.51
N ALA A 506 -11.83 -19.78 38.47
CA ALA A 506 -11.60 -21.09 37.84
C ALA A 506 -11.37 -20.98 36.32
N GLU A 507 -12.10 -20.08 35.65
CA GLU A 507 -11.85 -19.75 34.24
C GLU A 507 -10.48 -19.08 34.05
N ALA A 508 -10.07 -18.19 34.96
CA ALA A 508 -8.74 -17.58 34.92
C ALA A 508 -7.61 -18.62 35.00
N VAL A 509 -7.74 -19.57 35.94
CA VAL A 509 -6.82 -20.71 36.09
C VAL A 509 -6.75 -21.52 34.79
N THR A 510 -7.89 -21.77 34.15
CA THR A 510 -7.96 -22.48 32.87
C THR A 510 -7.21 -21.72 31.77
N ALA A 511 -7.43 -20.41 31.65
CA ALA A 511 -6.75 -19.57 30.66
C ALA A 511 -5.23 -19.51 30.88
N TYR A 512 -4.77 -19.41 32.14
CA TYR A 512 -3.34 -19.47 32.44
C TYR A 512 -2.70 -20.81 32.12
N ARG A 513 -3.38 -21.93 32.46
CA ARG A 513 -2.90 -23.27 32.08
C ARG A 513 -2.80 -23.43 30.57
N ALA A 514 -3.78 -22.92 29.82
CA ALA A 514 -3.74 -22.89 28.35
C ALA A 514 -2.51 -22.10 27.85
N ALA A 515 -2.25 -20.90 28.41
CA ALA A 515 -1.06 -20.13 28.05
C ALA A 515 0.27 -20.87 28.31
N LEU A 516 0.34 -21.68 29.38
CA LEU A 516 1.50 -22.48 29.75
C LEU A 516 1.74 -23.71 28.83
N GLU A 517 0.79 -24.07 27.97
CA GLU A 517 1.02 -25.10 26.93
C GLU A 517 2.04 -24.63 25.87
N VAL A 518 2.14 -23.32 25.65
CA VAL A 518 3.05 -22.72 24.67
C VAL A 518 4.19 -21.99 25.36
N ARG A 519 3.91 -21.24 26.43
CA ARG A 519 4.93 -20.58 27.23
C ARG A 519 5.60 -21.65 28.08
N THR A 520 6.76 -22.11 27.66
CA THR A 520 7.57 -23.08 28.39
C THR A 520 8.79 -22.40 28.99
N ARG A 521 9.35 -22.97 30.06
CA ARG A 521 10.55 -22.44 30.71
C ARG A 521 11.74 -22.37 29.74
N GLU A 522 11.85 -23.36 28.85
CA GLU A 522 12.97 -23.51 27.93
C GLU A 522 12.93 -22.50 26.77
N GLN A 523 11.74 -22.20 26.24
CA GLN A 523 11.60 -21.32 25.07
C GLN A 523 11.32 -19.87 25.45
N LEU A 524 10.53 -19.66 26.52
CA LEU A 524 10.02 -18.36 26.93
C LEU A 524 10.09 -18.21 28.48
N PRO A 525 11.30 -18.27 29.08
CA PRO A 525 11.47 -18.40 30.54
C PRO A 525 10.78 -17.28 31.34
N GLN A 526 10.90 -16.03 30.90
CA GLN A 526 10.32 -14.88 31.62
C GLN A 526 8.79 -14.84 31.50
N ASP A 527 8.26 -15.08 30.31
CA ASP A 527 6.81 -15.14 30.08
C ASP A 527 6.17 -16.33 30.81
N TRP A 528 6.83 -17.49 30.81
CA TRP A 528 6.42 -18.66 31.57
C TRP A 528 6.38 -18.35 33.07
N ALA A 529 7.44 -17.76 33.63
CA ALA A 529 7.48 -17.42 35.05
C ALA A 529 6.44 -16.36 35.44
N MET A 530 6.17 -15.39 34.55
CA MET A 530 5.07 -14.44 34.74
C MET A 530 3.71 -15.14 34.77
N THR A 531 3.44 -16.02 33.80
CA THR A 531 2.18 -16.76 33.75
C THR A 531 2.03 -17.72 34.94
N GLN A 532 3.11 -18.35 35.40
CA GLN A 532 3.12 -19.17 36.62
C GLN A 532 2.78 -18.35 37.87
N ASN A 533 3.39 -17.17 38.04
CA ASN A 533 3.03 -16.29 39.16
C ASN A 533 1.56 -15.87 39.10
N ASN A 534 1.05 -15.51 37.92
CA ASN A 534 -0.34 -15.11 37.75
C ASN A 534 -1.33 -16.26 38.02
N LEU A 535 -0.97 -17.48 37.58
CA LEU A 535 -1.69 -18.71 37.92
C LEU A 535 -1.71 -18.92 39.44
N GLY A 536 -0.57 -18.74 40.11
CA GLY A 536 -0.48 -18.82 41.57
C GLY A 536 -1.39 -17.82 42.28
N ILE A 537 -1.49 -16.58 41.77
CA ILE A 537 -2.38 -15.55 42.34
C ILE A 537 -3.85 -15.99 42.24
N ALA A 538 -4.28 -16.43 41.05
CA ALA A 538 -5.66 -16.88 40.84
C ALA A 538 -6.00 -18.11 41.68
N LEU A 539 -5.09 -19.09 41.77
CA LEU A 539 -5.25 -20.29 42.59
C LEU A 539 -5.31 -19.97 44.09
N ALA A 540 -4.47 -19.04 44.58
CA ALA A 540 -4.47 -18.66 45.98
C ALA A 540 -5.77 -17.93 46.38
N GLU A 541 -6.25 -17.02 45.53
CA GLU A 541 -7.53 -16.33 45.73
C GLU A 541 -8.70 -17.31 45.69
N GLN A 542 -8.72 -18.22 44.71
CA GLN A 542 -9.75 -19.26 44.60
C GLN A 542 -9.72 -20.18 45.83
N GLY A 543 -8.54 -20.65 46.23
CA GLY A 543 -8.37 -21.56 47.36
C GLY A 543 -8.82 -20.93 48.68
N THR A 544 -8.50 -19.66 48.90
CA THR A 544 -8.94 -18.90 50.09
C THR A 544 -10.46 -18.78 50.16
N ARG A 545 -11.14 -18.59 49.03
CA ARG A 545 -12.60 -18.48 48.97
C ARG A 545 -13.33 -19.81 49.11
N THR A 546 -12.78 -20.86 48.53
CA THR A 546 -13.37 -22.21 48.61
C THR A 546 -13.26 -22.77 50.02
N GLY A 547 -12.11 -22.59 50.67
CA GLY A 547 -11.82 -23.15 51.99
C GLY A 547 -11.84 -24.68 52.02
N GLY A 548 -11.61 -25.25 53.21
CA GLY A 548 -11.58 -26.70 53.42
C GLY A 548 -10.51 -27.42 52.58
N ALA A 549 -10.68 -28.73 52.41
CA ALA A 549 -9.70 -29.58 51.71
C ALA A 549 -9.50 -29.19 50.24
N GLU A 550 -10.56 -28.76 49.55
CA GLU A 550 -10.47 -28.30 48.16
C GLU A 550 -9.70 -26.98 48.06
N GLY A 551 -9.99 -26.02 48.96
CA GLY A 551 -9.24 -24.77 49.04
C GLY A 551 -7.76 -24.98 49.36
N ALA A 552 -7.45 -25.91 50.26
CA ALA A 552 -6.08 -26.28 50.58
C ALA A 552 -5.33 -26.89 49.39
N ALA A 553 -6.00 -27.74 48.60
CA ALA A 553 -5.41 -28.29 47.38
C ALA A 553 -5.05 -27.18 46.36
N LEU A 554 -5.96 -26.22 46.15
CA LEU A 554 -5.71 -25.07 45.28
C LEU A 554 -4.56 -24.19 45.79
N LEU A 555 -4.47 -23.96 47.10
CA LEU A 555 -3.35 -23.24 47.72
C LEU A 555 -2.02 -23.99 47.56
N ALA A 556 -2.02 -25.32 47.65
CA ALA A 556 -0.82 -26.13 47.39
C ALA A 556 -0.37 -26.06 45.92
N GLU A 557 -1.32 -26.02 44.98
CA GLU A 557 -1.02 -25.74 43.57
C GLU A 557 -0.47 -24.33 43.38
N ALA A 558 -1.01 -23.32 44.07
CA ALA A 558 -0.50 -21.95 44.03
C ALA A 558 0.97 -21.88 44.49
N VAL A 559 1.29 -22.54 45.61
CA VAL A 559 2.67 -22.67 46.13
C VAL A 559 3.59 -23.29 45.07
N THR A 560 3.12 -24.32 44.36
CA THR A 560 3.88 -24.98 43.29
C THR A 560 4.14 -24.01 42.13
N ALA A 561 3.12 -23.27 41.69
CA ALA A 561 3.25 -22.28 40.62
C ALA A 561 4.20 -21.14 40.99
N TYR A 562 4.15 -20.61 42.21
CA TYR A 562 5.09 -19.59 42.66
C TYR A 562 6.53 -20.09 42.74
N ARG A 563 6.74 -21.31 43.24
CA ARG A 563 8.07 -21.94 43.25
C ARG A 563 8.62 -22.10 41.83
N ALA A 564 7.79 -22.54 40.89
CA ALA A 564 8.14 -22.63 39.48
C ALA A 564 8.54 -21.25 38.90
N ALA A 565 7.75 -20.20 39.18
CA ALA A 565 8.09 -18.84 38.75
C ALA A 565 9.45 -18.34 39.31
N LEU A 566 9.79 -18.71 40.55
CA LEU A 566 11.05 -18.36 41.22
C LEU A 566 12.28 -19.11 40.67
N GLU A 567 12.11 -20.15 39.83
CA GLU A 567 13.23 -20.75 39.11
C GLU A 567 13.85 -19.79 38.08
N VAL A 568 13.07 -18.83 37.59
CA VAL A 568 13.51 -17.79 36.63
C VAL A 568 13.59 -16.42 37.29
N ARG A 569 12.63 -16.08 38.15
CA ARG A 569 12.57 -14.79 38.85
C ARG A 569 13.50 -14.83 40.07
N THR A 570 14.80 -14.64 39.83
CA THR A 570 15.81 -14.59 40.89
C THR A 570 16.02 -13.18 41.42
N ARG A 571 16.55 -13.09 42.65
CA ARG A 571 16.88 -11.81 43.28
C ARG A 571 17.90 -11.00 42.47
N GLU A 572 18.81 -11.68 41.78
CA GLU A 572 19.91 -11.06 41.04
C GLU A 572 19.46 -10.53 39.68
N GLN A 573 18.61 -11.28 38.96
CA GLN A 573 18.23 -10.94 37.59
C GLN A 573 16.95 -10.12 37.52
N LEU A 574 15.98 -10.44 38.38
CA LEU A 574 14.63 -9.86 38.38
C LEU A 574 14.20 -9.50 39.81
N PRO A 575 14.92 -8.61 40.51
CA PRO A 575 14.76 -8.36 41.95
C PRO A 575 13.34 -7.96 42.36
N GLN A 576 12.65 -7.15 41.56
CA GLN A 576 11.28 -6.71 41.86
C GLN A 576 10.26 -7.83 41.65
N ASP A 577 10.36 -8.56 40.54
CA ASP A 577 9.48 -9.71 40.26
C ASP A 577 9.70 -10.86 41.26
N TRP A 578 10.96 -11.08 41.66
CA TRP A 578 11.34 -12.01 42.72
C TRP A 578 10.66 -11.62 44.04
N ALA A 579 10.79 -10.36 44.47
CA ALA A 579 10.21 -9.89 45.73
C ALA A 579 8.68 -10.04 45.76
N MET A 580 8.01 -9.68 44.66
CA MET A 580 6.57 -9.87 44.51
C MET A 580 6.18 -11.34 44.58
N THR A 581 6.86 -12.20 43.82
CA THR A 581 6.56 -13.65 43.77
C THR A 581 6.85 -14.33 45.11
N GLN A 582 7.92 -13.93 45.81
CA GLN A 582 8.24 -14.42 47.15
C GLN A 582 7.21 -14.01 48.18
N ASN A 583 6.72 -12.77 48.15
CA ASN A 583 5.67 -12.32 49.04
C ASN A 583 4.37 -13.11 48.83
N ASN A 584 4.01 -13.34 47.57
CA ASN A 584 2.83 -14.14 47.20
C ASN A 584 2.96 -15.59 47.68
N LEU A 585 4.13 -16.22 47.48
CA LEU A 585 4.44 -17.54 48.00
C LEU A 585 4.36 -17.59 49.53
N GLY A 586 4.95 -16.61 50.21
CA GLY A 586 4.94 -16.52 51.66
C GLY A 586 3.54 -16.46 52.24
N ASN A 587 2.67 -15.63 51.64
CA ASN A 587 1.26 -15.53 52.05
C ASN A 587 0.49 -16.83 51.79
N ALA A 588 0.68 -17.46 50.63
CA ALA A 588 0.02 -18.75 50.34
C ALA A 588 0.45 -19.86 51.32
N LEU A 589 1.73 -19.91 51.69
CA LEU A 589 2.25 -20.85 52.69
C LEU A 589 1.68 -20.61 54.09
N VAL A 590 1.51 -19.35 54.50
CA VAL A 590 0.88 -19.01 55.79
C VAL A 590 -0.56 -19.48 55.82
N ILE A 591 -1.36 -19.17 54.80
CA ILE A 591 -2.78 -19.56 54.74
C ILE A 591 -2.92 -21.08 54.72
N LEU A 592 -2.11 -21.77 53.90
CA LEU A 592 -2.12 -23.22 53.82
C LEU A 592 -1.62 -23.88 55.11
N GLY A 593 -0.58 -23.32 55.74
CA GLY A 593 -0.05 -23.82 57.00
C GLY A 593 -1.01 -23.65 58.17
N GLU A 594 -1.76 -22.54 58.21
CA GLU A 594 -2.83 -22.34 59.18
C GLU A 594 -3.96 -23.34 58.99
N HIS A 595 -4.40 -23.56 57.74
CA HIS A 595 -5.43 -24.55 57.40
C HIS A 595 -5.03 -25.97 57.83
N ASP A 596 -3.82 -26.39 57.46
CA ASP A 596 -3.31 -27.75 57.73
C ASP A 596 -2.75 -27.91 59.16
N LYS A 597 -2.69 -26.82 59.93
CA LYS A 597 -2.00 -26.74 61.24
C LYS A 597 -0.53 -27.16 61.16
N ASP A 598 0.13 -26.87 60.05
CA ASP A 598 1.55 -27.13 59.82
C ASP A 598 2.36 -25.87 60.16
N VAL A 599 2.87 -25.81 61.39
CA VAL A 599 3.65 -24.66 61.88
C VAL A 599 4.93 -24.42 61.07
N GLU A 600 5.57 -25.47 60.57
CA GLU A 600 6.83 -25.33 59.83
C GLU A 600 6.59 -24.68 58.47
N ARG A 601 5.43 -24.92 57.87
CA ARG A 601 4.97 -24.20 56.68
C ARG A 601 4.69 -22.73 56.94
N VAL A 602 4.04 -22.40 58.06
CA VAL A 602 3.83 -20.99 58.46
C VAL A 602 5.17 -20.29 58.70
N LYS A 603 6.13 -20.96 59.36
CA LYS A 603 7.51 -20.47 59.57
C LYS A 603 8.29 -20.32 58.26
N GLU A 604 8.07 -21.17 57.27
CA GLU A 604 8.61 -20.98 55.91
C GLU A 604 8.06 -19.70 55.30
N GLY A 605 6.73 -19.52 55.30
CA GLY A 605 6.10 -18.31 54.78
C GLY A 605 6.59 -17.03 55.47
N ARG A 606 6.71 -17.06 56.80
CA ARG A 606 7.28 -15.98 57.62
C ARG A 606 8.69 -15.58 57.19
N ARG A 607 9.56 -16.57 56.90
CA ARG A 607 10.94 -16.33 56.44
C ARG A 607 10.97 -15.66 55.07
N LEU A 608 10.10 -16.08 54.14
CA LEU A 608 10.01 -15.46 52.82
C LEU A 608 9.51 -14.02 52.89
N VAL A 609 8.46 -13.75 53.68
CA VAL A 609 7.97 -12.38 53.91
C VAL A 609 9.06 -11.50 54.55
N ASN A 610 9.85 -12.05 55.48
CA ASN A 610 11.00 -11.32 56.05
C ASN A 610 12.07 -10.99 55.01
N ALA A 611 12.40 -11.95 54.14
CA ALA A 611 13.41 -11.75 53.10
C ALA A 611 13.00 -10.62 52.12
N VAL A 612 11.70 -10.53 51.81
CA VAL A 612 11.15 -9.44 51.01
C VAL A 612 11.22 -8.10 51.76
N PHE A 613 10.84 -8.08 53.03
CA PHE A 613 10.96 -6.88 53.87
C PHE A 613 12.40 -6.36 53.92
N ASP A 614 13.37 -7.24 54.21
CA ASP A 614 14.79 -6.90 54.26
C ASP A 614 15.27 -6.33 52.91
N PHE A 615 14.83 -6.93 51.80
CA PHE A 615 15.14 -6.45 50.45
C PHE A 615 14.55 -5.05 50.18
N LEU A 616 13.30 -4.79 50.56
CA LEU A 616 12.66 -3.48 50.39
C LEU A 616 13.36 -2.40 51.23
N MET A 617 13.76 -2.72 52.47
CA MET A 617 14.51 -1.79 53.32
C MET A 617 15.91 -1.50 52.74
N GLN A 618 16.61 -2.53 52.26
CA GLN A 618 17.93 -2.37 51.61
C GLN A 618 17.85 -1.54 50.32
N THR A 619 16.73 -1.57 49.62
CA THR A 619 16.51 -0.80 48.38
C THR A 619 15.86 0.57 48.62
N GLY A 620 15.73 1.00 49.88
CA GLY A 620 15.25 2.32 50.26
C GLY A 620 13.74 2.51 50.12
N GLN A 621 12.96 1.43 49.98
CA GLN A 621 11.51 1.49 49.85
C GLN A 621 10.81 1.55 51.21
N GLU A 622 11.17 2.56 52.01
CA GLU A 622 10.72 2.79 53.38
C GLU A 622 9.19 2.93 53.51
N GLN A 623 8.50 3.33 52.43
CA GLN A 623 7.05 3.46 52.41
C GLN A 623 6.30 2.16 52.74
N TYR A 624 6.94 0.99 52.57
CA TYR A 624 6.32 -0.30 52.85
C TYR A 624 6.57 -0.80 54.28
N ARG A 625 7.36 -0.10 55.10
CA ARG A 625 7.79 -0.61 56.42
C ARG A 625 6.61 -1.00 57.32
N LEU A 626 5.67 -0.08 57.51
CA LEU A 626 4.51 -0.31 58.38
C LEU A 626 3.69 -1.53 57.97
N HIS A 627 3.43 -1.68 56.66
CA HIS A 627 2.67 -2.81 56.12
C HIS A 627 3.32 -4.16 56.44
N PHE A 628 4.63 -4.28 56.21
CA PHE A 628 5.35 -5.52 56.49
C PHE A 628 5.52 -5.78 57.99
N ASP A 629 5.75 -4.75 58.81
CA ASP A 629 5.82 -4.90 60.26
C ASP A 629 4.50 -5.40 60.86
N GLU A 630 3.36 -4.95 60.34
CA GLU A 630 2.04 -5.45 60.71
C GLU A 630 1.85 -6.90 60.26
N ARG A 631 2.15 -7.18 58.99
CA ARG A 631 2.00 -8.53 58.43
C ARG A 631 2.88 -9.56 59.14
N ILE A 632 4.11 -9.19 59.48
CA ILE A 632 5.04 -10.03 60.24
C ILE A 632 4.46 -10.37 61.63
N ARG A 633 3.93 -9.36 62.34
CA ARG A 633 3.31 -9.57 63.65
C ARG A 633 2.09 -10.48 63.58
N GLU A 634 1.29 -10.34 62.53
CA GLU A 634 0.15 -11.22 62.27
C GLU A 634 0.59 -12.68 62.10
N ILE A 635 1.61 -12.92 61.26
CA ILE A 635 2.15 -14.26 61.03
C ILE A 635 2.76 -14.85 62.31
N ASP A 636 3.47 -14.05 63.12
CA ASP A 636 4.01 -14.50 64.41
C ASP A 636 2.89 -14.91 65.38
N GLY A 637 1.74 -14.22 65.33
CA GLY A 637 0.53 -14.61 66.05
C GLY A 637 -0.05 -15.96 65.58
N ILE A 638 -0.10 -16.19 64.27
CA ILE A 638 -0.54 -17.47 63.68
C ILE A 638 0.39 -18.61 64.13
N ILE A 639 1.72 -18.40 64.09
CA ILE A 639 2.71 -19.38 64.58
C ILE A 639 2.43 -19.76 66.03
N ALA A 640 2.27 -18.77 66.92
CA ALA A 640 1.97 -19.03 68.33
C ALA A 640 0.64 -19.79 68.52
N GLY A 641 -0.37 -19.48 67.71
CA GLY A 641 -1.66 -20.17 67.70
C GLY A 641 -1.52 -21.65 67.32
N VAL A 642 -0.87 -21.94 66.20
CA VAL A 642 -0.65 -23.32 65.73
C VAL A 642 0.20 -24.12 66.71
N GLU A 643 1.30 -23.56 67.25
CA GLU A 643 2.14 -24.24 68.25
C GLU A 643 1.41 -24.54 69.56
N SER A 644 0.46 -23.70 69.96
CA SER A 644 -0.33 -23.93 71.18
C SER A 644 -1.29 -25.11 71.05
N LEU A 645 -1.81 -25.36 69.84
CA LEU A 645 -2.66 -26.50 69.53
C LEU A 645 -1.88 -27.82 69.52
N ASP A 646 -0.60 -27.77 69.11
CA ASP A 646 0.29 -28.93 69.02
C ASP A 646 0.84 -29.38 70.40
N ARG A 647 0.90 -28.46 71.38
CA ARG A 647 1.31 -28.77 72.77
C ARG A 647 0.15 -29.22 73.68
N GLY A 648 -1.09 -29.16 73.19
CA GLY A 648 -2.32 -29.40 73.97
C GLY A 648 -3.07 -30.70 73.64
N GLY A 649 -2.59 -31.49 72.68
CA GLY A 649 -3.06 -32.85 72.36
C GLY A 649 -2.03 -33.89 72.77
#